data_AF-A0A9D0A9E0-F1
#
_entry.id   AF-A0A9D0A9E0-F1
#
_cell.length_a   1.000
_cell.length_b   1.000
_cell.length_c   1.000
_cell.angle_alpha   90.00
_cell.angle_beta   90.00
_cell.angle_gamma   90.00
#
_symmetry.space_group_name_H-M   'P 1'
#
loop_
_entity.id
_entity.type
_entity.pdbx_description
1 polymer ?
#
loop_
_entity_poly.entity_id
_entity_poly.type
_entity_poly.pdbx_seq_one_letter_code
_entity_poly.pdbx_strand_id
1 'polypeptide(L)'
;TVDAQAGSFPKITLRLTKDEIDFIKKNAVNQSLEIIRNRIDQFGVAEPVILRQGENEIVVQLPGVKDPKRAMGLIGQTAQLEFKLVADDAGINLQKLIDQAIKAGQWKPDESRKKLNLALQSRLPKGTEVYFQRIVDNKTKKERRVPILLKSQVLMTGEMVKNAQVRIGGSFNEPYVSLDLTGRGGKIFGDITAKNVDKRLAIVLDDVVRSAPVIREKILGGKAQISGSFTHAEATDLAIVLRVGALPAPVEIIQNLTVGASLGQDSINKGLTSGLFGALMVLVFMVIYYRLSGIIADLSLVLNIFFLFAGLAMLGATLTLPGIAGIILSIGMAVDANVLVFERMREEFELGKSVKSGVDAGYNKAFWSIVDSQVTTLITAMALFLFGTGPIKGFAITLSLGIVFNLFAVLFCSRLVYDILYGTRMLREIKFMRFIKKPNFDFMKVRNIAFTVSAILVLMGLVSFAEILRGDANLGVDFSGGALLQYKAEKPFQLDQVRADFKHEGFPSIDLQQVTGENRLIVKIKKSEETVGHLSDAITGVLTKNEADKGFKLESQSEIGSSVSAALRNKAIQAIAISLIGVLIYLAIRFDISFGLAAAAATFHDVLAVLGICWLMHKEITLLLVTALLTLAGYSLNDSVVVFDRIRENRQKDPDADLFSIINTSINQVLGRSIVTSLTTALVLVALFFFGGSAIHTFSFALLIGIIIGTYSSVFIASPLLTIKKKG
;
A
#
# COMPACT_ATOMS: atom_id res chain seq x y z
N THR A 1 -0.66 -5.92 -50.89
CA THR A 1 -0.85 -6.01 -52.36
C THR A 1 0.50 -5.84 -53.03
N VAL A 2 0.75 -6.59 -54.12
CA VAL A 2 1.97 -6.47 -54.92
C VAL A 2 1.59 -5.75 -56.20
N ASP A 3 2.11 -4.55 -56.38
CA ASP A 3 1.95 -3.80 -57.63
C ASP A 3 3.23 -4.02 -58.45
N ALA A 4 3.09 -4.68 -59.59
CA ALA A 4 4.21 -5.06 -60.45
C ALA A 4 3.95 -4.54 -61.86
N GLN A 5 4.43 -3.33 -62.16
CA GLN A 5 4.64 -2.90 -63.53
C GLN A 5 5.95 -3.48 -64.05
N ALA A 6 5.92 -4.05 -65.27
CA ALA A 6 7.07 -4.65 -65.93
C ALA A 6 8.25 -3.65 -66.01
N GLY A 7 9.41 -4.04 -65.46
CA GLY A 7 10.62 -3.21 -65.41
C GLY A 7 10.87 -2.45 -64.10
N SER A 8 9.97 -2.55 -63.11
CA SER A 8 10.13 -1.92 -61.79
C SER A 8 10.24 -2.96 -60.65
N PHE A 9 11.00 -2.66 -59.59
CA PHE A 9 11.06 -3.52 -58.40
C PHE A 9 9.65 -3.68 -57.80
N PRO A 10 9.20 -4.91 -57.48
CA PRO A 10 7.85 -5.14 -56.97
C PRO A 10 7.63 -4.41 -55.65
N LYS A 11 6.63 -3.53 -55.60
CA LYS A 11 6.26 -2.81 -54.38
C LYS A 11 5.31 -3.67 -53.57
N ILE A 12 5.83 -4.32 -52.54
CA ILE A 12 5.04 -5.09 -51.57
C ILE A 12 4.54 -4.12 -50.49
N THR A 13 3.22 -3.93 -50.42
CA THR A 13 2.60 -3.19 -49.31
C THR A 13 2.03 -4.19 -48.31
N LEU A 14 2.64 -4.24 -47.12
CA LEU A 14 2.19 -5.01 -45.97
C LEU A 14 1.39 -4.11 -45.03
N ARG A 15 0.29 -4.61 -44.47
CA ARG A 15 -0.51 -3.93 -43.45
C ARG A 15 -0.86 -4.93 -42.36
N LEU A 16 -0.82 -4.49 -41.11
CA LEU A 16 -1.33 -5.28 -40.00
C LEU A 16 -2.83 -5.52 -40.16
N THR A 17 -3.30 -6.68 -39.69
CA THR A 17 -4.74 -6.96 -39.58
C THR A 17 -5.37 -6.01 -38.56
N LYS A 18 -6.69 -5.78 -38.66
CA LYS A 18 -7.40 -4.87 -37.75
C LYS A 18 -7.26 -5.35 -36.30
N ASP A 19 -7.41 -6.64 -36.06
CA ASP A 19 -7.30 -7.24 -34.73
C ASP A 19 -5.91 -7.05 -34.12
N GLU A 20 -4.85 -7.17 -34.92
CA GLU A 20 -3.47 -6.96 -34.45
C GLU A 20 -3.22 -5.48 -34.13
N ILE A 21 -3.78 -4.56 -34.92
CA ILE A 21 -3.70 -3.12 -34.63
C ILE A 21 -4.38 -2.81 -33.29
N ASP A 22 -5.58 -3.35 -33.07
CA ASP A 22 -6.35 -3.09 -31.84
C ASP A 22 -5.70 -3.73 -30.62
N PHE A 23 -5.10 -4.92 -30.77
CA PHE A 23 -4.29 -5.57 -29.74
C PHE A 23 -3.06 -4.73 -29.35
N ILE A 24 -2.30 -4.25 -30.34
CA ILE A 24 -1.12 -3.41 -30.10
C ILE A 24 -1.50 -2.10 -29.42
N LYS A 25 -2.58 -1.44 -29.85
CA LYS A 25 -3.09 -0.21 -29.19
C LYS A 25 -3.46 -0.47 -27.74
N LYS A 26 -4.27 -1.50 -27.47
CA LYS A 26 -4.69 -1.86 -26.10
C LYS A 26 -3.48 -2.16 -25.22
N ASN A 27 -2.51 -2.93 -25.72
CA ASN A 27 -1.29 -3.25 -24.98
C ASN A 27 -0.40 -2.02 -24.75
N ALA A 28 -0.26 -1.13 -25.73
CA ALA A 28 0.50 0.10 -25.57
C ALA A 28 -0.07 0.99 -24.47
N VAL A 29 -1.40 1.13 -24.39
CA VAL A 29 -2.08 1.88 -23.32
C VAL A 29 -1.87 1.19 -21.97
N ASN A 30 -2.09 -0.13 -21.88
CA ASN A 30 -1.91 -0.89 -20.64
C ASN A 30 -0.47 -0.84 -20.11
N GLN A 31 0.51 -0.95 -20.99
CA GLN A 31 1.92 -0.85 -20.63
C GLN A 31 2.29 0.59 -20.23
N SER A 32 1.72 1.60 -20.91
CA SER A 32 1.90 3.00 -20.53
C SER A 32 1.33 3.28 -19.14
N LEU A 33 0.14 2.74 -18.82
CA LEU A 33 -0.47 2.85 -17.47
C LEU A 33 0.46 2.30 -16.39
N GLU A 34 1.04 1.12 -16.60
CA GLU A 34 1.97 0.51 -15.65
C GLU A 34 3.28 1.31 -15.52
N ILE A 35 3.82 1.83 -16.61
CA ILE A 35 5.02 2.69 -16.58
C ILE A 35 4.72 3.99 -15.82
N ILE A 36 3.60 4.64 -16.12
CA ILE A 36 3.16 5.87 -15.46
C ILE A 36 2.96 5.63 -13.96
N ARG A 37 2.28 4.53 -13.58
CA ARG A 37 2.10 4.12 -12.18
C ARG A 37 3.43 3.94 -11.47
N ASN A 38 4.34 3.14 -12.03
CA ASN A 38 5.65 2.92 -11.44
C ASN A 38 6.47 4.21 -11.32
N ARG A 39 6.36 5.16 -12.28
CA ARG A 39 7.03 6.46 -12.18
C ARG A 39 6.47 7.34 -11.08
N ILE A 40 5.15 7.38 -10.95
CA ILE A 40 4.46 8.15 -9.91
C ILE A 40 4.76 7.57 -8.53
N ASP A 41 4.74 6.25 -8.39
CA ASP A 41 5.12 5.56 -7.15
C ASP A 41 6.55 5.90 -6.74
N GLN A 42 7.49 5.90 -7.70
CA GLN A 42 8.89 6.26 -7.46
C GLN A 42 9.12 7.76 -7.24
N PHE A 43 8.22 8.62 -7.74
CA PHE A 43 8.21 10.05 -7.45
C PHE A 43 7.74 10.33 -6.02
N GLY A 44 7.07 9.36 -5.38
CA GLY A 44 6.60 9.47 -4.00
C GLY A 44 5.24 10.14 -3.86
N VAL A 45 4.41 10.13 -4.92
CA VAL A 45 3.00 10.54 -4.78
C VAL A 45 2.26 9.40 -4.09
N ALA A 46 1.56 9.73 -3.00
CA ALA A 46 0.72 8.75 -2.32
C ALA A 46 -0.64 8.63 -3.01
N GLU A 47 -1.10 7.39 -3.18
CA GLU A 47 -2.45 7.06 -3.66
C GLU A 47 -2.86 7.78 -4.97
N PRO A 48 -2.01 7.76 -6.03
CA PRO A 48 -2.39 8.35 -7.30
C PRO A 48 -3.54 7.54 -7.94
N VAL A 49 -4.49 8.25 -8.53
CA VAL A 49 -5.55 7.63 -9.32
C VAL A 49 -5.12 7.69 -10.77
N ILE A 50 -4.82 6.52 -11.35
CA ILE A 50 -4.32 6.40 -12.73
C ILE A 50 -5.27 5.49 -13.48
N LEU A 51 -6.01 6.07 -14.40
CA LEU A 51 -7.15 5.45 -15.07
C LEU A 51 -6.93 5.50 -16.58
N ARG A 52 -7.43 4.50 -17.28
CA ARG A 52 -7.67 4.65 -18.71
C ARG A 52 -8.93 5.48 -18.91
N GLN A 53 -8.94 6.39 -19.87
CA GLN A 53 -10.14 7.09 -20.32
C GLN A 53 -10.28 6.85 -21.83
N GLY A 54 -11.42 6.33 -22.26
CA GLY A 54 -11.62 5.99 -23.68
C GLY A 54 -10.61 4.97 -24.23
N GLU A 55 -10.47 4.93 -25.55
CA GLU A 55 -9.58 3.96 -26.20
C GLU A 55 -8.10 4.29 -26.02
N ASN A 56 -7.72 5.58 -25.97
CA ASN A 56 -6.34 6.02 -26.11
C ASN A 56 -5.88 7.05 -25.05
N GLU A 57 -6.69 7.34 -24.02
CA GLU A 57 -6.37 8.38 -23.03
C GLU A 57 -6.08 7.76 -21.66
N ILE A 58 -5.28 8.49 -20.86
CA ILE A 58 -4.92 8.11 -19.50
C ILE A 58 -5.17 9.32 -18.60
N VAL A 59 -6.06 9.17 -17.63
CA VAL A 59 -6.31 10.16 -16.58
C VAL A 59 -5.37 9.87 -15.43
N VAL A 60 -4.63 10.90 -15.03
CA VAL A 60 -3.75 10.84 -13.87
C VAL A 60 -4.18 11.91 -12.87
N GLN A 61 -4.55 11.50 -11.68
CA GLN A 61 -4.82 12.38 -10.55
C GLN A 61 -3.77 12.14 -9.47
N LEU A 62 -3.08 13.21 -9.08
CA LEU A 62 -2.01 13.16 -8.10
C LEU A 62 -2.41 14.00 -6.88
N PRO A 63 -2.94 13.40 -5.81
CA PRO A 63 -3.36 14.15 -4.64
C PRO A 63 -2.12 14.72 -3.91
N GLY A 64 -2.22 15.99 -3.48
CA GLY A 64 -1.22 16.62 -2.61
C GLY A 64 0.17 16.85 -3.22
N VAL A 65 0.32 16.82 -4.56
CA VAL A 65 1.59 17.09 -5.21
C VAL A 65 2.00 18.55 -5.06
N LYS A 66 3.18 18.78 -4.47
CA LYS A 66 3.75 20.12 -4.24
C LYS A 66 4.14 20.83 -5.55
N ASP A 67 4.66 20.09 -6.53
CA ASP A 67 5.07 20.61 -7.83
C ASP A 67 4.43 19.81 -8.98
N PRO A 68 3.22 20.21 -9.41
CA PRO A 68 2.52 19.54 -10.51
C PRO A 68 3.28 19.58 -11.83
N LYS A 69 4.04 20.65 -12.10
CA LYS A 69 4.79 20.80 -13.36
C LYS A 69 5.89 19.76 -13.48
N ARG A 70 6.64 19.55 -12.40
CA ARG A 70 7.67 18.51 -12.34
C ARG A 70 7.08 17.11 -12.50
N ALA A 71 5.98 16.81 -11.80
CA ALA A 71 5.31 15.52 -11.90
C ALA A 71 4.81 15.25 -13.33
N MET A 72 4.17 16.24 -13.98
CA MET A 72 3.74 16.13 -15.38
C MET A 72 4.92 15.87 -16.33
N GLY A 73 6.03 16.59 -16.16
CA GLY A 73 7.23 16.38 -16.96
C GLY A 73 7.77 14.95 -16.85
N LEU A 74 7.78 14.39 -15.64
CA LEU A 74 8.22 13.01 -15.39
C LEU A 74 7.28 11.95 -16.03
N ILE A 75 5.97 12.18 -15.93
CA ILE A 75 4.95 11.24 -16.39
C ILE A 75 4.85 11.23 -17.91
N GLY A 76 4.90 12.42 -18.54
CA GLY A 76 4.77 12.57 -19.98
C GLY A 76 6.04 12.21 -20.77
N GLN A 77 7.18 12.00 -20.10
CA GLN A 77 8.44 11.77 -20.79
C GLN A 77 8.50 10.37 -21.44
N THR A 78 8.77 10.25 -22.75
CA THR A 78 8.86 8.92 -23.38
C THR A 78 10.01 8.09 -22.82
N ALA A 79 11.15 8.73 -22.54
CA ALA A 79 12.34 8.13 -21.95
C ALA A 79 13.09 7.11 -22.80
N GLN A 80 13.09 7.30 -24.12
CA GLN A 80 13.83 6.41 -25.01
C GLN A 80 15.33 6.65 -24.85
N LEU A 81 15.98 5.74 -24.10
CA LEU A 81 17.42 5.73 -23.91
C LEU A 81 18.09 4.95 -25.05
N GLU A 82 19.04 5.58 -25.74
CA GLU A 82 19.86 4.97 -26.77
C GLU A 82 21.36 5.28 -26.54
N PHE A 83 22.20 4.29 -26.82
CA PHE A 83 23.65 4.46 -26.89
C PHE A 83 24.10 4.42 -28.35
N LYS A 84 24.77 5.49 -28.81
CA LYS A 84 25.24 5.65 -30.19
C LYS A 84 26.68 6.11 -30.21
N LEU A 85 27.47 5.70 -31.21
CA LEU A 85 28.81 6.23 -31.40
C LEU A 85 28.75 7.61 -32.07
N VAL A 86 29.60 8.52 -31.62
CA VAL A 86 29.80 9.81 -32.30
C VAL A 86 30.66 9.59 -33.55
N ALA A 87 30.32 10.27 -34.63
CA ALA A 87 31.06 10.26 -35.89
C ALA A 87 32.01 11.45 -35.97
N ASP A 88 33.06 11.42 -35.14
CA ASP A 88 34.06 12.51 -34.99
C ASP A 88 34.99 12.67 -36.20
N ASP A 89 35.08 11.62 -37.02
CA ASP A 89 36.00 11.46 -38.15
C ASP A 89 35.49 12.08 -39.46
N ALA A 90 34.32 12.73 -39.46
CA ALA A 90 33.70 13.19 -40.70
C ALA A 90 34.30 14.51 -41.26
N GLY A 91 35.00 15.32 -40.46
CA GLY A 91 35.53 16.62 -40.91
C GLY A 91 34.47 17.65 -41.31
N ILE A 92 33.22 17.46 -40.88
CA ILE A 92 32.06 18.25 -41.30
C ILE A 92 31.77 19.36 -40.29
N ASN A 93 31.60 20.59 -40.79
CA ASN A 93 31.06 21.68 -39.99
C ASN A 93 29.52 21.62 -39.97
N LEU A 94 28.98 20.96 -38.96
CA LEU A 94 27.53 20.77 -38.78
C LEU A 94 26.77 22.10 -38.66
N GLN A 95 27.36 23.09 -37.98
CA GLN A 95 26.72 24.39 -37.80
C GLN A 95 26.47 25.06 -39.16
N LYS A 96 27.48 25.07 -40.03
CA LYS A 96 27.37 25.62 -41.38
C LYS A 96 26.32 24.90 -42.24
N LEU A 97 26.22 23.57 -42.14
CA LEU A 97 25.22 22.80 -42.87
C LEU A 97 23.79 23.10 -42.39
N ILE A 98 23.60 23.22 -41.08
CA ILE A 98 22.30 23.57 -40.49
C ILE A 98 21.91 25.00 -40.90
N ASP A 99 22.84 25.95 -40.83
CA ASP A 99 22.60 27.34 -41.25
C ASP A 99 22.21 27.43 -42.73
N GLN A 100 22.81 26.61 -43.59
CA GLN A 100 22.43 26.50 -45.00
C GLN A 100 21.02 25.90 -45.18
N ALA A 101 20.66 24.88 -44.40
CA ALA A 101 19.31 24.29 -44.44
C ALA A 101 18.24 25.29 -43.98
N ILE A 102 18.56 26.12 -42.96
CA ILE A 102 17.69 27.21 -42.50
C ILE A 102 17.54 28.28 -43.59
N LYS A 103 18.65 28.75 -44.18
CA LYS A 103 18.63 29.75 -45.26
C LYS A 103 17.90 29.26 -46.52
N ALA A 104 17.99 27.97 -46.82
CA ALA A 104 17.27 27.35 -47.94
C ALA A 104 15.79 27.07 -47.63
N GLY A 105 15.30 27.39 -46.42
CA GLY A 105 13.92 27.12 -46.01
C GLY A 105 13.59 25.63 -45.84
N GLN A 106 14.60 24.76 -45.80
CA GLN A 106 14.43 23.30 -45.75
C GLN A 106 14.14 22.80 -44.32
N TRP A 107 14.54 23.55 -43.30
CA TRP A 107 14.29 23.24 -41.89
C TRP A 107 14.25 24.50 -41.04
N LYS A 108 13.36 24.54 -40.05
CA LYS A 108 13.32 25.59 -39.02
C LYS A 108 13.68 25.01 -37.64
N PRO A 109 14.26 25.80 -36.71
CA PRO A 109 14.64 25.33 -35.37
C PRO A 109 13.57 24.57 -34.58
N ASP A 110 12.29 24.88 -34.84
CA ASP A 110 11.15 24.29 -34.14
C ASP A 110 10.60 23.02 -34.82
N GLU A 111 11.14 22.63 -35.98
CA GLU A 111 10.73 21.45 -36.73
C GLU A 111 11.47 20.16 -36.31
N SER A 112 10.86 19.00 -36.55
CA SER A 112 11.42 17.70 -36.18
C SER A 112 12.84 17.47 -36.72
N ARG A 113 13.71 16.91 -35.86
CA ARG A 113 15.06 16.41 -36.20
C ARG A 113 15.06 15.49 -37.43
N LYS A 114 14.00 14.69 -37.63
CA LYS A 114 13.89 13.78 -38.78
C LYS A 114 13.84 14.53 -40.10
N LYS A 115 13.16 15.70 -40.14
CA LYS A 115 13.10 16.56 -41.32
C LYS A 115 14.46 17.19 -41.62
N LEU A 116 15.19 17.64 -40.60
CA LEU A 116 16.57 18.13 -40.76
C LEU A 116 17.48 17.05 -41.36
N ASN A 117 17.41 15.83 -40.83
CA ASN A 117 18.22 14.72 -41.34
C ASN A 117 17.84 14.33 -42.77
N LEU A 118 16.57 14.40 -43.14
CA LEU A 118 16.12 14.19 -44.51
C LEU A 118 16.67 15.26 -45.46
N ALA A 119 16.61 16.53 -45.06
CA ALA A 119 17.15 17.64 -45.84
C ALA A 119 18.68 17.55 -46.04
N LEU A 120 19.39 17.04 -45.02
CA LEU A 120 20.85 16.91 -45.03
C LEU A 120 21.33 15.54 -45.51
N GLN A 121 20.45 14.60 -45.84
CA GLN A 121 20.80 13.19 -46.09
C GLN A 121 21.85 13.01 -47.19
N SER A 122 21.82 13.84 -48.24
CA SER A 122 22.78 13.81 -49.35
C SER A 122 24.14 14.43 -49.00
N ARG A 123 24.21 15.22 -47.92
CA ARG A 123 25.41 15.94 -47.47
C ARG A 123 26.08 15.29 -46.27
N LEU A 124 25.40 14.35 -45.60
CA LEU A 124 25.92 13.61 -44.47
C LEU A 124 26.56 12.29 -44.93
N PRO A 125 27.61 11.80 -44.25
CA PRO A 125 28.15 10.48 -44.49
C PRO A 125 27.07 9.41 -44.34
N LYS A 126 27.14 8.35 -45.18
CA LYS A 126 26.16 7.26 -45.13
C LYS A 126 26.10 6.66 -43.72
N GLY A 127 24.88 6.48 -43.20
CA GLY A 127 24.64 5.92 -41.87
C GLY A 127 24.97 6.85 -40.71
N THR A 128 24.90 8.17 -40.92
CA THR A 128 25.04 9.18 -39.86
C THR A 128 23.82 10.09 -39.79
N GLU A 129 23.58 10.63 -38.59
CA GLU A 129 22.47 11.52 -38.28
C GLU A 129 22.91 12.65 -37.36
N VAL A 130 22.35 13.84 -37.59
CA VAL A 130 22.51 15.00 -36.73
C VAL A 130 21.59 14.88 -35.52
N TYR A 131 22.18 15.08 -34.36
CA TYR A 131 21.55 15.21 -33.05
C TYR A 131 21.96 16.52 -32.39
N PHE A 132 21.32 16.87 -31.28
CA PHE A 132 21.67 18.05 -30.50
C PHE A 132 22.06 17.65 -29.09
N GLN A 133 23.24 18.07 -28.65
CA GLN A 133 23.73 17.91 -27.29
C GLN A 133 23.28 19.08 -26.42
N ARG A 134 22.62 18.77 -25.29
CA ARG A 134 22.28 19.75 -24.25
C ARG A 134 23.54 20.03 -23.43
N ILE A 135 23.98 21.29 -23.42
CA ILE A 135 25.07 21.77 -22.57
C ILE A 135 24.50 22.87 -21.68
N VAL A 136 24.66 22.72 -20.37
CA VAL A 136 24.23 23.71 -19.37
C VAL A 136 25.47 24.42 -18.84
N ASP A 137 25.47 25.74 -18.88
CA ASP A 137 26.53 26.53 -18.27
C ASP A 137 26.41 26.51 -16.74
N ASN A 138 27.47 26.07 -16.05
CA ASN A 138 27.45 25.92 -14.60
C ASN A 138 27.26 27.24 -13.82
N LYS A 139 27.64 28.38 -14.40
CA LYS A 139 27.55 29.71 -13.77
C LYS A 139 26.25 30.43 -14.15
N THR A 140 25.89 30.42 -15.43
CA THR A 140 24.72 31.17 -15.92
C THR A 140 23.43 30.37 -15.95
N LYS A 141 23.51 29.04 -15.76
CA LYS A 141 22.40 28.08 -15.91
C LYS A 141 21.68 28.16 -17.26
N LYS A 142 22.27 28.84 -18.25
CA LYS A 142 21.74 28.90 -19.62
C LYS A 142 22.00 27.59 -20.34
N GLU A 143 20.97 27.08 -20.99
CA GLU A 143 21.06 25.90 -21.84
C GLU A 143 21.44 26.31 -23.26
N ARG A 144 22.39 25.60 -23.86
CA ARG A 144 22.66 25.63 -25.30
C ARG A 144 22.54 24.24 -25.89
N ARG A 145 22.02 24.17 -27.13
CA ARG A 145 21.99 22.96 -27.94
C ARG A 145 23.10 23.04 -28.98
N VAL A 146 24.05 22.12 -28.94
CA VAL A 146 25.16 22.05 -29.90
C VAL A 146 24.94 20.86 -30.83
N PRO A 147 25.00 21.03 -32.16
CA PRO A 147 24.84 19.91 -33.07
C PRO A 147 26.00 18.92 -32.92
N ILE A 148 25.67 17.63 -32.94
CA ILE A 148 26.62 16.52 -32.85
C ILE A 148 26.21 15.44 -33.87
N LEU A 149 27.20 14.86 -34.56
CA LEU A 149 26.98 13.84 -35.57
C LEU A 149 27.10 12.46 -34.93
N LEU A 150 26.06 11.64 -35.01
CA LEU A 150 26.04 10.28 -34.47
C LEU A 150 25.90 9.26 -35.61
N LYS A 151 26.40 8.04 -35.41
CA LYS A 151 26.07 6.92 -36.29
C LYS A 151 24.60 6.53 -36.10
N SER A 152 23.88 6.23 -37.19
CA SER A 152 22.46 5.87 -37.15
C SER A 152 22.18 4.59 -36.35
N GLN A 153 23.16 3.67 -36.29
CA GLN A 153 23.03 2.41 -35.57
C GLN A 153 22.92 2.62 -34.05
N VAL A 154 21.82 2.16 -33.46
CA VAL A 154 21.65 2.04 -32.01
C VAL A 154 22.42 0.82 -31.53
N LEU A 155 23.35 1.00 -30.61
CA LEU A 155 24.16 -0.10 -30.07
C LEU A 155 23.52 -0.77 -28.86
N MET A 156 22.78 0.01 -28.06
CA MET A 156 22.12 -0.44 -26.84
C MET A 156 20.96 0.50 -26.51
N THR A 157 19.92 -0.06 -25.87
CA THR A 157 18.71 0.67 -25.46
C THR A 157 18.49 0.60 -23.96
N GLY A 158 17.50 1.36 -23.46
CA GLY A 158 17.07 1.34 -22.06
C GLY A 158 16.62 -0.02 -21.52
N GLU A 159 16.16 -0.96 -22.36
CA GLU A 159 15.76 -2.31 -21.93
C GLU A 159 16.90 -3.12 -21.27
N MET A 160 18.15 -2.73 -21.56
CA MET A 160 19.33 -3.37 -21.00
C MET A 160 19.79 -2.75 -19.67
N VAL A 161 19.07 -1.74 -19.16
CA VAL A 161 19.26 -1.13 -17.84
C VAL A 161 18.44 -1.90 -16.82
N LYS A 162 19.09 -2.39 -15.76
CA LYS A 162 18.44 -3.07 -14.63
C LYS A 162 17.99 -2.08 -13.56
N ASN A 163 18.81 -1.06 -13.29
CA ASN A 163 18.56 -0.09 -12.25
C ASN A 163 19.25 1.24 -12.57
N ALA A 164 18.71 2.34 -12.04
CA ALA A 164 19.32 3.66 -12.13
C ALA A 164 19.22 4.38 -10.78
N GLN A 165 20.30 4.99 -10.32
CA GLN A 165 20.39 5.65 -9.02
C GLN A 165 21.17 6.96 -9.12
N VAL A 166 20.72 7.97 -8.38
CA VAL A 166 21.49 9.20 -8.20
C VAL A 166 22.64 8.92 -7.25
N ARG A 167 23.84 9.28 -7.67
CA ARG A 167 25.03 9.31 -6.82
C ARG A 167 25.64 10.70 -6.87
N ILE A 168 26.39 11.04 -5.83
CA ILE A 168 27.15 12.28 -5.78
C ILE A 168 28.62 11.89 -5.91
N GLY A 169 29.33 12.52 -6.83
CA GLY A 169 30.73 12.19 -7.06
C GLY A 169 31.44 13.13 -8.03
N GLY A 170 32.70 12.83 -8.29
CA GLY A 170 33.61 13.71 -9.05
C GLY A 170 34.24 14.82 -8.19
N SER A 171 35.14 15.60 -8.79
CA SER A 171 35.94 16.61 -8.09
C SER A 171 35.14 17.76 -7.47
N PHE A 172 33.89 17.96 -7.90
CA PHE A 172 33.03 19.06 -7.47
C PHE A 172 31.77 18.62 -6.73
N ASN A 173 31.70 17.35 -6.30
CA ASN A 173 30.54 16.81 -5.57
C ASN A 173 29.21 16.99 -6.34
N GLU A 174 29.24 16.74 -7.66
CA GLU A 174 28.09 16.93 -8.55
C GLU A 174 27.21 15.65 -8.60
N PRO A 175 25.88 15.79 -8.71
CA PRO A 175 25.01 14.64 -8.86
C PRO A 175 25.09 14.06 -10.28
N TYR A 176 25.19 12.73 -10.37
CA TYR A 176 25.18 11.97 -11.62
C TYR A 176 24.26 10.75 -11.50
N VAL A 177 23.82 10.22 -12.63
CA VAL A 177 22.97 9.02 -12.66
C VAL A 177 23.83 7.80 -12.97
N SER A 178 23.96 6.91 -11.98
CA SER A 178 24.60 5.60 -12.13
C SER A 178 23.60 4.61 -12.70
N LEU A 179 24.00 3.85 -13.71
CA LEU A 179 23.23 2.78 -14.34
C LEU A 179 23.85 1.44 -13.99
N ASP A 180 23.04 0.52 -13.47
CA ASP A 180 23.39 -0.90 -13.38
C ASP A 180 22.72 -1.62 -14.55
N LEU A 181 23.50 -2.36 -15.33
CA LEU A 181 23.03 -3.06 -16.50
C LEU A 181 22.56 -4.48 -16.15
N THR A 182 21.71 -5.05 -17.00
CA THR A 182 21.35 -6.48 -16.92
C THR A 182 22.57 -7.35 -17.24
N GLY A 183 22.54 -8.65 -16.91
CA GLY A 183 23.64 -9.55 -17.26
C GLY A 183 23.96 -9.57 -18.76
N ARG A 184 22.92 -9.54 -19.61
CA ARG A 184 23.05 -9.39 -21.07
C ARG A 184 23.57 -8.00 -21.46
N GLY A 185 23.01 -6.95 -20.86
CA GLY A 185 23.41 -5.56 -21.10
C GLY A 185 24.88 -5.30 -20.78
N GLY A 186 25.37 -5.80 -19.65
CA GLY A 186 26.77 -5.66 -19.24
C GLY A 186 27.74 -6.33 -20.22
N LYS A 187 27.40 -7.51 -20.76
CA LYS A 187 28.21 -8.20 -21.77
C LYS A 187 28.27 -7.40 -23.08
N ILE A 188 27.12 -6.96 -23.59
CA ILE A 188 27.03 -6.15 -24.81
C ILE A 188 27.79 -4.83 -24.63
N PHE A 189 27.61 -4.16 -23.50
CA PHE A 189 28.30 -2.91 -23.17
C PHE A 189 29.82 -3.10 -23.06
N GLY A 190 30.28 -4.21 -22.48
CA GLY A 190 31.69 -4.60 -22.45
C GLY A 190 32.27 -4.83 -23.85
N ASP A 191 31.52 -5.45 -24.75
CA ASP A 191 31.95 -5.67 -26.14
C ASP A 191 31.97 -4.37 -26.96
N ILE A 192 30.98 -3.48 -26.75
CA ILE A 192 30.94 -2.15 -27.37
C ILE A 192 32.15 -1.33 -26.92
N THR A 193 32.40 -1.26 -25.62
CA THR A 193 33.52 -0.46 -25.06
C THR A 193 34.88 -1.02 -25.48
N ALA A 194 35.04 -2.35 -25.51
CA ALA A 194 36.28 -2.99 -25.98
C ALA A 194 36.65 -2.62 -27.42
N LYS A 195 35.65 -2.55 -28.32
CA LYS A 195 35.87 -2.30 -29.75
C LYS A 195 36.01 -0.81 -30.09
N ASN A 196 35.71 0.08 -29.14
CA ASN A 196 35.58 1.52 -29.39
C ASN A 196 36.34 2.35 -28.34
N VAL A 197 37.46 1.84 -27.84
CA VAL A 197 38.40 2.63 -27.02
C VAL A 197 38.81 3.89 -27.79
N ASP A 198 38.96 5.00 -27.06
CA ASP A 198 39.24 6.35 -27.52
C ASP A 198 38.16 7.01 -28.40
N LYS A 199 36.99 6.36 -28.57
CA LYS A 199 35.83 6.94 -29.27
C LYS A 199 34.81 7.48 -28.28
N ARG A 200 34.03 8.47 -28.72
CA ARG A 200 32.92 9.02 -27.94
C ARG A 200 31.66 8.16 -28.08
N LEU A 201 31.04 7.83 -26.95
CA LEU A 201 29.77 7.13 -26.87
C LEU A 201 28.69 8.09 -26.39
N ALA A 202 27.81 8.51 -27.28
CA ALA A 202 26.68 9.35 -26.97
C ALA A 202 25.58 8.57 -26.24
N ILE A 203 25.08 9.17 -25.17
CA ILE A 203 23.91 8.75 -24.42
C ILE A 203 22.76 9.68 -24.80
N VAL A 204 21.82 9.16 -25.56
CA VAL A 204 20.67 9.89 -26.11
C VAL A 204 19.45 9.57 -25.28
N LEU A 205 18.69 10.59 -24.92
CA LEU A 205 17.38 10.45 -24.28
C LEU A 205 16.38 11.32 -25.03
N ASP A 206 15.32 10.71 -25.55
CA ASP A 206 14.24 11.40 -26.29
C ASP A 206 14.78 12.33 -27.39
N ASP A 207 15.60 11.77 -28.29
CA ASP A 207 16.29 12.48 -29.38
C ASP A 207 17.29 13.59 -28.96
N VAL A 208 17.56 13.77 -27.66
CA VAL A 208 18.53 14.74 -27.14
C VAL A 208 19.76 14.04 -26.57
N VAL A 209 20.96 14.46 -26.99
CA VAL A 209 22.21 13.94 -26.43
C VAL A 209 22.45 14.56 -25.07
N ARG A 210 22.41 13.73 -24.02
CA ARG A 210 22.65 14.16 -22.63
C ARG A 210 24.14 14.22 -22.32
N SER A 211 24.89 13.23 -22.78
CA SER A 211 26.35 13.17 -22.61
C SER A 211 26.99 12.39 -23.76
N ALA A 212 28.26 12.66 -24.04
CA ALA A 212 29.05 11.93 -25.04
C ALA A 212 30.49 11.71 -24.54
N PRO A 213 30.68 10.94 -23.46
CA PRO A 213 32.01 10.66 -22.91
C PRO A 213 32.89 9.85 -23.86
N VAL A 214 34.21 10.02 -23.72
CA VAL A 214 35.22 9.17 -24.37
C VAL A 214 35.35 7.85 -23.63
N ILE A 215 35.31 6.74 -24.35
CA ILE A 215 35.58 5.40 -23.80
C ILE A 215 37.09 5.28 -23.57
N ARG A 216 37.54 5.19 -22.32
CA ARG A 216 38.98 5.07 -21.99
C ARG A 216 39.48 3.64 -21.97
N GLU A 217 38.63 2.72 -21.52
CA GLU A 217 38.96 1.32 -21.35
C GLU A 217 37.72 0.44 -21.51
N LYS A 218 37.93 -0.87 -21.61
CA LYS A 218 36.85 -1.86 -21.63
C LYS A 218 36.15 -1.92 -20.29
N ILE A 219 34.82 -1.77 -20.27
CA ILE A 219 34.02 -1.79 -19.04
C ILE A 219 33.33 -3.14 -18.87
N LEU A 220 33.87 -4.00 -18.00
CA LEU A 220 33.32 -5.35 -17.72
C LEU A 220 32.32 -5.39 -16.54
N GLY A 221 32.31 -4.36 -15.70
CA GLY A 221 31.52 -4.34 -14.45
C GLY A 221 30.02 -4.13 -14.62
N GLY A 222 29.52 -4.02 -15.86
CA GLY A 222 28.09 -3.82 -16.12
C GLY A 222 27.53 -2.52 -15.54
N LYS A 223 28.36 -1.50 -15.34
CA LYS A 223 27.96 -0.19 -14.82
C LYS A 223 28.29 0.90 -15.81
N ALA A 224 27.40 1.88 -15.93
CA ALA A 224 27.61 3.09 -16.71
C ALA A 224 27.21 4.31 -15.87
N GLN A 225 27.69 5.49 -16.26
CA GLN A 225 27.31 6.74 -15.59
C GLN A 225 26.89 7.78 -16.63
N ILE A 226 25.81 8.50 -16.33
CA ILE A 226 25.37 9.68 -17.06
C ILE A 226 25.71 10.89 -16.20
N SER A 227 26.67 11.69 -16.66
CA SER A 227 27.06 12.95 -16.05
C SER A 227 26.53 14.12 -16.87
N GLY A 228 26.29 15.27 -16.23
CA GLY A 228 25.96 16.50 -16.95
C GLY A 228 25.28 17.53 -16.06
N SER A 229 26.06 18.23 -15.21
CA SER A 229 25.63 19.42 -14.47
C SER A 229 24.20 19.40 -13.91
N PHE A 230 23.73 18.24 -13.48
CA PHE A 230 22.34 18.06 -13.07
C PHE A 230 22.10 18.75 -11.74
N THR A 231 20.89 19.23 -11.52
CA THR A 231 20.41 19.43 -10.16
C THR A 231 20.07 18.07 -9.53
N HIS A 232 20.01 17.99 -8.20
CA HIS A 232 19.61 16.76 -7.51
C HIS A 232 18.19 16.31 -7.94
N ALA A 233 17.29 17.25 -8.18
CA ALA A 233 15.94 16.99 -8.68
C ALA A 233 15.96 16.41 -10.11
N GLU A 234 16.69 17.03 -11.05
CA GLU A 234 16.81 16.52 -12.43
C GLU A 234 17.46 15.13 -12.48
N ALA A 235 18.48 14.89 -11.65
CA ALA A 235 19.13 13.58 -11.58
C ALA A 235 18.17 12.52 -11.04
N THR A 236 17.35 12.88 -10.04
CA THR A 236 16.32 12.00 -9.48
C THR A 236 15.25 11.66 -10.51
N ASP A 237 14.75 12.67 -11.23
CA ASP A 237 13.72 12.50 -12.26
C ASP A 237 14.25 11.60 -13.40
N LEU A 238 15.48 11.84 -13.86
CA LEU A 238 16.14 11.01 -14.84
C LEU A 238 16.33 9.57 -14.35
N ALA A 239 16.76 9.38 -13.10
CA ALA A 239 16.94 8.05 -12.53
C ALA A 239 15.61 7.28 -12.41
N ILE A 240 14.52 7.94 -12.02
CA ILE A 240 13.18 7.34 -11.99
C ILE A 240 12.80 6.84 -13.38
N VAL A 241 12.91 7.73 -14.36
CA VAL A 241 12.51 7.48 -15.73
C VAL A 241 13.32 6.34 -16.38
N LEU A 242 14.63 6.29 -16.15
CA LEU A 242 15.49 5.22 -16.67
C LEU A 242 15.33 3.88 -15.96
N ARG A 243 14.96 3.88 -14.67
CA ARG A 243 14.73 2.67 -13.89
C ARG A 243 13.41 2.00 -14.24
N VAL A 244 12.37 2.78 -14.52
CA VAL A 244 11.05 2.24 -14.89
C VAL A 244 11.01 1.83 -16.37
N GLY A 245 11.67 2.61 -17.24
CA GLY A 245 11.75 2.33 -18.67
C GLY A 245 10.96 3.30 -19.55
N ALA A 246 11.06 3.08 -20.86
CA ALA A 246 10.48 3.93 -21.89
C ALA A 246 9.00 3.61 -22.15
N LEU A 247 8.19 4.64 -22.40
CA LEU A 247 6.81 4.47 -22.86
C LEU A 247 6.82 3.81 -24.26
N PRO A 248 5.90 2.86 -24.52
CA PRO A 248 5.81 2.17 -25.80
C PRO A 248 5.38 3.11 -26.95
N ALA A 249 4.71 4.21 -26.62
CA ALA A 249 4.30 5.27 -27.55
C ALA A 249 4.42 6.63 -26.86
N PRO A 250 4.65 7.72 -27.61
CA PRO A 250 4.62 9.08 -27.06
C PRO A 250 3.22 9.42 -26.55
N VAL A 251 3.14 10.20 -25.47
CA VAL A 251 1.89 10.66 -24.86
C VAL A 251 1.80 12.19 -24.95
N GLU A 252 0.59 12.69 -25.17
CA GLU A 252 0.30 14.13 -25.17
C GLU A 252 -0.63 14.47 -24.00
N ILE A 253 -0.37 15.61 -23.36
CA ILE A 253 -1.21 16.09 -22.26
C ILE A 253 -2.39 16.86 -22.86
N ILE A 254 -3.55 16.20 -22.91
CA ILE A 254 -4.79 16.75 -23.48
C ILE A 254 -5.42 17.78 -22.52
N GLN A 255 -5.41 17.49 -21.22
CA GLN A 255 -6.05 18.34 -20.21
C GLN A 255 -5.31 18.23 -18.87
N ASN A 256 -5.23 19.34 -18.13
CA ASN A 256 -4.75 19.39 -16.75
C ASN A 256 -5.80 20.09 -15.88
N LEU A 257 -6.33 19.36 -14.90
CA LEU A 257 -7.24 19.88 -13.89
C LEU A 257 -6.59 19.69 -12.51
N THR A 258 -6.40 20.78 -11.78
CA THR A 258 -5.99 20.71 -10.37
C THR A 258 -7.25 20.64 -9.52
N VAL A 259 -7.59 19.44 -9.04
CA VAL A 259 -8.74 19.24 -8.14
C VAL A 259 -8.37 19.66 -6.71
N GLY A 260 -9.24 20.45 -6.07
CA GLY A 260 -9.08 20.85 -4.67
C GLY A 260 -9.29 19.68 -3.70
N ALA A 261 -8.53 19.66 -2.61
CA ALA A 261 -8.42 18.54 -1.66
C ALA A 261 -9.67 18.20 -0.80
N SER A 262 -10.86 18.73 -1.09
CA SER A 262 -11.99 18.77 -0.15
C SER A 262 -12.63 17.40 0.18
N LEU A 263 -12.63 16.45 -0.76
CA LEU A 263 -13.27 15.13 -0.58
C LEU A 263 -12.51 14.21 0.38
N GLY A 264 -11.20 14.07 0.16
CA GLY A 264 -10.33 13.30 1.06
C GLY A 264 -10.22 13.97 2.43
N GLN A 265 -10.21 15.31 2.47
CA GLN A 265 -10.05 16.05 3.71
C GLN A 265 -11.21 15.84 4.69
N ASP A 266 -12.46 15.75 4.22
CA ASP A 266 -13.61 15.48 5.09
C ASP A 266 -13.53 14.09 5.72
N SER A 267 -13.18 13.07 4.93
CA SER A 267 -12.98 11.71 5.43
C SER A 267 -11.81 11.63 6.43
N ILE A 268 -10.71 12.34 6.16
CA ILE A 268 -9.57 12.45 7.06
C ILE A 268 -9.99 13.14 8.36
N ASN A 269 -10.70 14.27 8.29
CA ASN A 269 -11.14 15.02 9.46
C ASN A 269 -12.06 14.16 10.33
N LYS A 270 -13.08 13.51 9.75
CA LYS A 270 -13.97 12.60 10.47
C LYS A 270 -13.23 11.42 11.08
N GLY A 271 -12.28 10.84 10.34
CA GLY A 271 -11.39 9.80 10.85
C GLY A 271 -10.59 10.26 12.08
N LEU A 272 -9.97 11.44 12.01
CA LEU A 272 -9.21 12.01 13.12
C LEU A 272 -10.09 12.37 14.32
N THR A 273 -11.26 12.98 14.11
CA THR A 273 -12.16 13.36 15.21
C THR A 273 -12.77 12.13 15.88
N SER A 274 -13.18 11.12 15.11
CA SER A 274 -13.65 9.85 15.67
C SER A 274 -12.55 9.10 16.42
N GLY A 275 -11.32 9.12 15.89
CA GLY A 275 -10.14 8.60 16.57
C GLY A 275 -9.84 9.31 17.88
N LEU A 276 -9.92 10.64 17.91
CA LEU A 276 -9.71 11.43 19.12
C LEU A 276 -10.78 11.15 20.18
N PHE A 277 -12.05 11.04 19.76
CA PHE A 277 -13.13 10.67 20.66
C PHE A 277 -12.94 9.25 21.23
N GLY A 278 -12.59 8.27 20.39
CA GLY A 278 -12.27 6.91 20.84
C GLY A 278 -11.08 6.88 21.79
N ALA A 279 -10.01 7.63 21.50
CA ALA A 279 -8.85 7.77 22.38
C ALA A 279 -9.25 8.35 23.75
N LEU A 280 -10.08 9.39 23.77
CA LEU A 280 -10.58 9.99 25.01
C LEU A 280 -11.39 8.98 25.84
N MET A 281 -12.23 8.16 25.21
CA MET A 281 -12.97 7.11 25.90
C MET A 281 -12.02 6.09 26.55
N VAL A 282 -10.93 5.71 25.87
CA VAL A 282 -9.91 4.81 26.43
C VAL A 282 -9.19 5.45 27.60
N LEU A 283 -8.74 6.70 27.48
CA LEU A 283 -8.07 7.44 28.57
C LEU A 283 -8.96 7.49 29.82
N VAL A 284 -10.22 7.91 29.66
CA VAL A 284 -11.19 7.97 30.76
C VAL A 284 -11.39 6.59 31.39
N PHE A 285 -11.56 5.56 30.57
CA PHE A 285 -11.71 4.19 31.06
C PHE A 285 -10.47 3.72 31.84
N MET A 286 -9.26 4.00 31.36
CA MET A 286 -8.00 3.61 32.02
C MET A 286 -7.84 4.27 33.38
N VAL A 287 -8.10 5.58 33.48
CA VAL A 287 -8.08 6.31 34.76
C VAL A 287 -9.11 5.75 35.72
N ILE A 288 -10.33 5.47 35.26
CA ILE A 288 -11.39 4.92 36.12
C ILE A 288 -10.98 3.53 36.62
N TYR A 289 -10.65 2.60 35.72
CA TYR A 289 -10.42 1.19 36.04
C TYR A 289 -9.11 0.92 36.79
N TYR A 290 -8.01 1.55 36.36
CA TYR A 290 -6.67 1.33 36.93
C TYR A 290 -6.15 2.46 37.82
N ARG A 291 -6.91 3.57 37.98
CA ARG A 291 -6.56 4.70 38.86
C ARG A 291 -5.18 5.28 38.54
N LEU A 292 -4.28 5.36 39.52
CA LEU A 292 -2.92 5.89 39.32
C LEU A 292 -2.16 5.13 38.22
N SER A 293 -2.28 3.81 38.18
CA SER A 293 -1.70 2.98 37.12
C SER A 293 -2.31 3.30 35.76
N GLY A 294 -3.60 3.66 35.73
CA GLY A 294 -4.28 4.18 34.53
C GLY A 294 -3.64 5.46 34.00
N ILE A 295 -3.36 6.42 34.88
CA ILE A 295 -2.66 7.67 34.51
C ILE A 295 -1.27 7.40 33.93
N ILE A 296 -0.54 6.42 34.50
CA ILE A 296 0.79 6.02 34.00
C ILE A 296 0.68 5.36 32.61
N ALA A 297 -0.33 4.53 32.40
CA ALA A 297 -0.61 3.94 31.09
C ALA A 297 -0.96 5.02 30.05
N ASP A 298 -1.77 6.00 30.43
CA ASP A 298 -2.17 7.12 29.57
C ASP A 298 -0.98 8.01 29.19
N LEU A 299 -0.06 8.28 30.13
CA LEU A 299 1.18 8.97 29.83
C LEU A 299 2.03 8.19 28.80
N SER A 300 2.07 6.87 28.93
CA SER A 300 2.78 5.99 27.99
C SER A 300 2.09 5.97 26.62
N LEU A 301 0.75 6.02 26.59
CA LEU A 301 -0.03 6.12 25.36
C LEU A 301 0.22 7.44 24.62
N VAL A 302 0.26 8.56 25.35
CA VAL A 302 0.58 9.89 24.77
C VAL A 302 1.99 9.89 24.18
N LEU A 303 2.97 9.32 24.90
CA LEU A 303 4.33 9.16 24.38
C LEU A 303 4.38 8.25 23.14
N ASN A 304 3.62 7.15 23.13
CA ASN A 304 3.52 6.27 21.98
C ASN A 304 2.98 7.02 20.74
N ILE A 305 1.90 7.79 20.90
CA ILE A 305 1.34 8.62 19.81
C ILE A 305 2.39 9.63 19.32
N PHE A 306 3.12 10.28 20.22
CA PHE A 306 4.19 11.20 19.87
C PHE A 306 5.30 10.52 19.04
N PHE A 307 5.80 9.36 19.50
CA PHE A 307 6.81 8.61 18.77
C PHE A 307 6.31 8.10 17.42
N LEU A 308 5.05 7.66 17.33
CA LEU A 308 4.43 7.26 16.07
C LEU A 308 4.50 8.40 15.05
N PHE A 309 4.07 9.61 15.41
CA PHE A 309 4.13 10.77 14.51
C PHE A 309 5.58 11.17 14.16
N ALA A 310 6.50 11.11 15.12
CA ALA A 310 7.92 11.34 14.87
C ALA A 310 8.49 10.31 13.88
N GLY A 311 8.13 9.04 14.02
CA GLY A 311 8.52 7.96 13.11
C GLY A 311 7.96 8.14 11.71
N LEU A 312 6.68 8.51 11.58
CA LEU A 312 6.07 8.81 10.28
C LEU A 312 6.78 9.98 9.58
N ALA A 313 7.07 11.05 10.32
CA ALA A 313 7.77 12.22 9.80
C ALA A 313 9.20 11.88 9.35
N MET A 314 9.92 11.07 10.13
CA MET A 314 11.29 10.64 9.81
C MET A 314 11.35 9.78 8.55
N LEU A 315 10.36 8.91 8.36
CA LEU A 315 10.27 8.04 7.17
C LEU A 315 9.69 8.77 5.95
N GLY A 316 9.18 10.00 6.09
CA GLY A 316 8.42 10.68 5.05
C GLY A 316 7.17 9.90 4.64
N ALA A 317 6.60 9.11 5.56
CA ALA A 317 5.46 8.26 5.29
C ALA A 317 4.16 9.07 5.22
N THR A 318 3.35 8.80 4.20
CA THR A 318 2.09 9.51 4.01
C THR A 318 1.00 8.97 4.92
N LEU A 319 0.24 9.87 5.54
CA LEU A 319 -0.92 9.54 6.35
C LEU A 319 -2.15 9.34 5.46
N THR A 320 -2.43 8.09 5.10
CA THR A 320 -3.61 7.70 4.32
C THR A 320 -4.82 7.47 5.22
N LEU A 321 -6.04 7.40 4.65
CA LEU A 321 -7.22 7.08 5.46
C LEU A 321 -7.12 5.72 6.15
N PRO A 322 -6.63 4.65 5.50
CA PRO A 322 -6.32 3.41 6.22
C PRO A 322 -5.17 3.60 7.21
N GLY A 323 -4.14 4.40 6.88
CA GLY A 323 -3.11 4.80 7.83
C GLY A 323 -3.68 5.35 9.13
N ILE A 324 -4.66 6.26 9.05
CA ILE A 324 -5.39 6.82 10.20
C ILE A 324 -6.12 5.70 10.97
N ALA A 325 -6.82 4.80 10.28
CA ALA A 325 -7.45 3.64 10.93
C ALA A 325 -6.43 2.76 11.68
N GLY A 326 -5.21 2.61 11.14
CA GLY A 326 -4.10 1.92 11.80
C GLY A 326 -3.60 2.65 13.05
N ILE A 327 -3.50 3.98 13.04
CA ILE A 327 -3.18 4.79 14.23
C ILE A 327 -4.26 4.60 15.30
N ILE A 328 -5.52 4.75 14.90
CA ILE A 328 -6.68 4.64 15.79
C ILE A 328 -6.74 3.26 16.44
N LEU A 329 -6.58 2.20 15.65
CA LEU A 329 -6.51 0.84 16.18
C LEU A 329 -5.30 0.66 17.10
N SER A 330 -4.13 1.20 16.73
CA SER A 330 -2.95 1.15 17.58
C SER A 330 -3.17 1.83 18.92
N ILE A 331 -3.98 2.90 19.01
CA ILE A 331 -4.36 3.53 20.28
C ILE A 331 -5.18 2.56 21.14
N GLY A 332 -6.18 1.90 20.56
CA GLY A 332 -7.01 0.92 21.27
C GLY A 332 -6.22 -0.28 21.80
N MET A 333 -5.24 -0.76 21.02
CA MET A 333 -4.36 -1.87 21.40
C MET A 333 -3.17 -1.44 22.27
N ALA A 334 -2.76 -0.17 22.25
CA ALA A 334 -1.54 0.27 22.93
C ALA A 334 -1.61 0.07 24.46
N VAL A 335 -2.80 0.18 25.03
CA VAL A 335 -3.01 -0.05 26.47
C VAL A 335 -2.95 -1.53 26.87
N ASP A 336 -3.02 -2.49 25.94
CA ASP A 336 -3.01 -3.93 26.24
C ASP A 336 -1.76 -4.37 27.02
N ALA A 337 -0.58 -3.92 26.58
CA ALA A 337 0.66 -4.26 27.29
C ALA A 337 0.66 -3.71 28.73
N ASN A 338 0.14 -2.50 28.95
CA ASN A 338 -0.04 -1.95 30.31
C ASN A 338 -1.04 -2.79 31.13
N VAL A 339 -2.18 -3.16 30.54
CA VAL A 339 -3.20 -4.01 31.16
C VAL A 339 -2.59 -5.33 31.62
N LEU A 340 -1.78 -5.98 30.79
CA LEU A 340 -1.10 -7.23 31.15
C LEU A 340 -0.15 -7.04 32.34
N VAL A 341 0.68 -5.99 32.33
CA VAL A 341 1.55 -5.66 33.49
C VAL A 341 0.69 -5.46 34.74
N PHE A 342 -0.44 -4.76 34.63
CA PHE A 342 -1.28 -4.40 35.78
C PHE A 342 -1.97 -5.61 36.39
N GLU A 343 -2.43 -6.54 35.55
CA GLU A 343 -2.98 -7.82 36.03
C GLU A 343 -1.88 -8.67 36.68
N ARG A 344 -0.66 -8.72 36.12
CA ARG A 344 0.47 -9.41 36.77
C ARG A 344 0.86 -8.76 38.11
N MET A 345 0.94 -7.44 38.18
CA MET A 345 1.19 -6.72 39.44
C MET A 345 0.10 -7.03 40.48
N ARG A 346 -1.16 -7.07 40.05
CA ARG A 346 -2.29 -7.40 40.92
C ARG A 346 -2.15 -8.80 41.51
N GLU A 347 -1.74 -9.80 40.72
CA GLU A 347 -1.45 -11.15 41.24
C GLU A 347 -0.36 -11.12 42.31
N GLU A 348 0.72 -10.37 42.10
CA GLU A 348 1.83 -10.25 43.05
C GLU A 348 1.43 -9.54 44.35
N PHE A 349 0.57 -8.53 44.28
CA PHE A 349 0.04 -7.86 45.47
C PHE A 349 -0.93 -8.75 46.26
N GLU A 350 -1.69 -9.63 45.59
CA GLU A 350 -2.52 -10.63 46.30
C GLU A 350 -1.69 -11.63 47.09
N LEU A 351 -0.46 -11.90 46.65
CA LEU A 351 0.51 -12.72 47.38
C LEU A 351 1.17 -11.96 48.55
N GLY A 352 0.77 -10.72 48.80
CA GLY A 352 1.27 -9.90 49.92
C GLY A 352 2.61 -9.20 49.67
N LYS A 353 3.09 -9.13 48.42
CA LYS A 353 4.35 -8.44 48.10
C LYS A 353 4.23 -6.93 48.29
N SER A 354 5.35 -6.29 48.66
CA SER A 354 5.45 -4.83 48.74
C SER A 354 5.28 -4.17 47.37
N VAL A 355 4.91 -2.87 47.36
CA VAL A 355 4.67 -2.12 46.11
C VAL A 355 5.83 -2.24 45.12
N LYS A 356 7.07 -1.99 45.54
CA LYS A 356 8.25 -2.10 44.66
C LYS A 356 8.46 -3.52 44.15
N SER A 357 8.44 -4.51 45.04
CA SER A 357 8.68 -5.90 44.66
C SER A 357 7.59 -6.44 43.73
N GLY A 358 6.32 -6.06 43.95
CA GLY A 358 5.22 -6.45 43.08
C GLY A 358 5.24 -5.76 41.73
N VAL A 359 5.67 -4.49 41.65
CA VAL A 359 5.92 -3.80 40.37
C VAL A 359 7.02 -4.52 39.58
N ASP A 360 8.20 -4.71 40.19
CA ASP A 360 9.34 -5.38 39.53
C ASP A 360 8.99 -6.80 39.06
N ALA A 361 8.30 -7.57 39.90
CA ALA A 361 7.85 -8.91 39.55
C ALA A 361 6.77 -8.89 38.45
N GLY A 362 5.86 -7.91 38.47
CA GLY A 362 4.84 -7.73 37.44
C GLY A 362 5.43 -7.48 36.05
N TYR A 363 6.37 -6.53 35.94
CA TYR A 363 7.07 -6.26 34.68
C TYR A 363 7.89 -7.47 34.20
N ASN A 364 8.65 -8.11 35.10
CA ASN A 364 9.48 -9.27 34.74
C ASN A 364 8.64 -10.45 34.24
N LYS A 365 7.49 -10.73 34.87
CA LYS A 365 6.59 -11.80 34.43
C LYS A 365 5.83 -11.45 33.15
N ALA A 366 5.44 -10.20 32.96
CA ALA A 366 4.70 -9.77 31.78
C ALA A 366 5.58 -9.62 30.53
N PHE A 367 6.88 -9.36 30.69
CA PHE A 367 7.80 -9.00 29.60
C PHE A 367 7.70 -9.93 28.39
N TRP A 368 7.85 -11.24 28.61
CA TRP A 368 7.87 -12.22 27.53
C TRP A 368 6.49 -12.39 26.89
N SER A 369 5.41 -12.41 27.67
CA SER A 369 4.05 -12.51 27.12
C SER A 369 3.69 -11.27 26.28
N ILE A 370 4.15 -10.07 26.66
CA ILE A 370 3.98 -8.82 25.89
C ILE A 370 4.75 -8.90 24.57
N VAL A 371 6.02 -9.28 24.63
CA VAL A 371 6.85 -9.38 23.41
C VAL A 371 6.25 -10.41 22.46
N ASP A 372 5.84 -11.58 22.97
CA ASP A 372 5.34 -12.65 22.13
C ASP A 372 4.06 -12.27 21.38
N SER A 373 3.16 -11.57 22.06
CA SER A 373 1.88 -11.18 21.49
C SER A 373 1.96 -9.99 20.52
N GLN A 374 2.96 -9.12 20.69
CA GLN A 374 3.20 -8.00 19.78
C GLN A 374 4.00 -8.42 18.54
N VAL A 375 4.91 -9.40 18.67
CA VAL A 375 5.68 -9.94 17.53
C VAL A 375 4.77 -10.61 16.51
N THR A 376 3.74 -11.34 16.93
CA THR A 376 2.76 -11.93 15.99
C THR A 376 2.05 -10.86 15.17
N THR A 377 1.63 -9.76 15.81
CA THR A 377 0.98 -8.64 15.14
C THR A 377 1.95 -7.92 14.19
N LEU A 378 3.22 -7.79 14.57
CA LEU A 378 4.26 -7.22 13.71
C LEU A 378 4.55 -8.08 12.47
N ILE A 379 4.51 -9.41 12.60
CA ILE A 379 4.65 -10.33 11.45
C ILE A 379 3.53 -10.08 10.44
N THR A 380 2.29 -9.92 10.91
CA THR A 380 1.14 -9.58 10.05
C THR A 380 1.32 -8.20 9.39
N ALA A 381 1.73 -7.19 10.16
CA ALA A 381 1.98 -5.86 9.62
C ALA A 381 3.09 -5.87 8.56
N MET A 382 4.14 -6.67 8.76
CA MET A 382 5.22 -6.85 7.78
C MET A 382 4.71 -7.50 6.48
N ALA A 383 3.85 -8.52 6.57
CA ALA A 383 3.25 -9.13 5.39
C ALA A 383 2.38 -8.11 4.60
N LEU A 384 1.59 -7.30 5.31
CA LEU A 384 0.83 -6.20 4.70
C LEU A 384 1.74 -5.16 4.04
N PHE A 385 2.90 -4.85 4.62
CA PHE A 385 3.85 -3.89 4.04
C PHE A 385 4.51 -4.43 2.76
N LEU A 386 4.93 -5.70 2.77
CA LEU A 386 5.63 -6.32 1.63
C LEU A 386 4.70 -6.57 0.44
N PHE A 387 3.48 -7.04 0.69
CA PHE A 387 2.56 -7.51 -0.36
C PHE A 387 1.34 -6.61 -0.59
N GLY A 388 1.04 -5.70 0.34
CA GLY A 388 -0.01 -4.70 0.18
C GLY A 388 0.32 -3.66 -0.90
N THR A 389 -0.71 -2.98 -1.39
CA THR A 389 -0.59 -1.87 -2.34
C THR A 389 -1.11 -0.58 -1.72
N GLY A 390 -0.57 0.56 -2.17
CA GLY A 390 -0.95 1.93 -1.78
C GLY A 390 -1.50 2.07 -0.35
N PRO A 391 -2.83 2.11 -0.17
CA PRO A 391 -3.46 2.33 1.14
C PRO A 391 -3.11 1.27 2.21
N ILE A 392 -2.95 0.00 1.81
CA ILE A 392 -2.60 -1.11 2.72
C ILE A 392 -1.19 -0.91 3.29
N LYS A 393 -0.25 -0.42 2.48
CA LYS A 393 1.12 -0.12 2.96
C LYS A 393 1.11 1.00 3.99
N GLY A 394 0.31 2.05 3.77
CA GLY A 394 0.14 3.14 4.73
C GLY A 394 -0.35 2.63 6.09
N PHE A 395 -1.38 1.77 6.08
CA PHE A 395 -1.87 1.08 7.29
C PHE A 395 -0.78 0.21 7.94
N ALA A 396 -0.03 -0.55 7.16
CA ALA A 396 1.02 -1.44 7.68
C ALA A 396 2.15 -0.67 8.38
N ILE A 397 2.54 0.50 7.84
CA ILE A 397 3.55 1.37 8.45
C ILE A 397 3.05 1.92 9.79
N THR A 398 1.83 2.46 9.83
CA THR A 398 1.28 3.04 11.08
C THR A 398 1.10 1.99 12.16
N LEU A 399 0.61 0.80 11.80
CA LEU A 399 0.50 -0.34 12.72
C LEU A 399 1.87 -0.80 13.24
N SER A 400 2.87 -0.94 12.36
CA SER A 400 4.21 -1.40 12.75
C SER A 400 4.89 -0.42 13.70
N LEU A 401 4.88 0.88 13.38
CA LEU A 401 5.44 1.92 14.24
C LEU A 401 4.71 1.99 15.58
N GLY A 402 3.37 1.92 15.55
CA GLY A 402 2.55 1.91 16.75
C GLY A 402 2.88 0.76 17.70
N ILE A 403 3.11 -0.45 17.17
CA ILE A 403 3.51 -1.61 17.99
C ILE A 403 4.91 -1.44 18.58
N VAL A 404 5.89 -1.06 17.75
CA VAL A 404 7.29 -0.92 18.17
C VAL A 404 7.45 0.17 19.23
N PHE A 405 6.84 1.33 19.01
CA PHE A 405 6.91 2.42 19.99
C PHE A 405 6.07 2.14 21.23
N ASN A 406 4.96 1.39 21.11
CA ASN A 406 4.20 0.97 22.28
C ASN A 406 5.01 0.03 23.18
N LEU A 407 5.73 -0.94 22.60
CA LEU A 407 6.63 -1.82 23.37
C LEU A 407 7.66 -1.00 24.16
N PHE A 408 8.27 -0.01 23.53
CA PHE A 408 9.20 0.89 24.21
C PHE A 408 8.51 1.73 25.30
N ALA A 409 7.38 2.36 25.00
CA ALA A 409 6.65 3.20 25.93
C ALA A 409 6.20 2.43 27.17
N VAL A 410 5.71 1.19 27.00
CA VAL A 410 5.27 0.37 28.13
C VAL A 410 6.44 -0.25 28.87
N LEU A 411 7.36 -0.96 28.20
CA LEU A 411 8.39 -1.73 28.91
C LEU A 411 9.47 -0.84 29.54
N PHE A 412 9.72 0.35 28.96
CA PHE A 412 10.74 1.28 29.45
C PHE A 412 10.12 2.50 30.13
N CYS A 413 9.33 3.32 29.41
CA CYS A 413 8.87 4.61 29.94
C CYS A 413 7.91 4.43 31.12
N SER A 414 6.93 3.53 31.03
CA SER A 414 5.97 3.31 32.12
C SER A 414 6.65 2.77 33.38
N ARG A 415 7.64 1.86 33.21
CA ARG A 415 8.45 1.32 34.32
C ARG A 415 9.27 2.41 35.00
N LEU A 416 9.90 3.28 34.21
CA LEU A 416 10.68 4.42 34.72
C LEU A 416 9.82 5.34 35.59
N VAL A 417 8.54 5.57 35.22
CA VAL A 417 7.63 6.37 36.03
C VAL A 417 7.36 5.73 37.40
N TYR A 418 7.17 4.41 37.46
CA TYR A 418 7.04 3.70 38.74
C TYR A 418 8.31 3.82 39.60
N ASP A 419 9.49 3.68 39.00
CA ASP A 419 10.77 3.79 39.69
C ASP A 419 10.97 5.19 40.29
N ILE A 420 10.64 6.24 39.52
CA ILE A 420 10.70 7.64 39.99
C ILE A 420 9.72 7.88 41.13
N LEU A 421 8.46 7.49 40.98
CA LEU A 421 7.42 7.69 42.01
C LEU A 421 7.71 6.92 43.31
N TYR A 422 8.41 5.79 43.21
CA TYR A 422 8.89 5.06 44.38
C TYR A 422 10.05 5.81 45.05
N GLY A 423 11.01 6.31 44.25
CA GLY A 423 12.16 7.09 44.73
C GLY A 423 11.75 8.38 45.46
N THR A 424 10.66 9.03 45.04
CA THR A 424 10.12 10.23 45.70
C THR A 424 9.21 9.93 46.90
N ARG A 425 9.04 8.65 47.29
CA ARG A 425 8.14 8.18 48.36
C ARG A 425 6.66 8.56 48.19
N MET A 426 6.25 8.89 46.96
CA MET A 426 4.86 9.24 46.65
C MET A 426 3.97 7.99 46.46
N LEU A 427 4.57 6.82 46.19
CA LEU A 427 3.88 5.53 46.06
C LEU A 427 3.79 4.79 47.40
N ARG A 428 2.65 4.93 48.10
CA ARG A 428 2.34 4.15 49.33
C ARG A 428 1.53 2.89 49.07
N GLU A 429 0.55 2.97 48.18
CA GLU A 429 -0.34 1.85 47.82
C GLU A 429 -0.76 1.96 46.35
N ILE A 430 -0.97 0.82 45.69
CA ILE A 430 -1.54 0.75 44.34
C ILE A 430 -2.87 0.01 44.44
N LYS A 431 -3.95 0.63 43.93
CA LYS A 431 -5.31 0.10 43.98
C LYS A 431 -5.85 -0.07 42.57
N PHE A 432 -6.53 -1.19 42.33
CA PHE A 432 -7.18 -1.50 41.06
C PHE A 432 -8.66 -1.79 41.26
N MET A 433 -9.51 -1.41 40.30
CA MET A 433 -10.88 -1.92 40.23
C MET A 433 -10.90 -3.33 39.62
N ARG A 434 -11.92 -4.13 39.94
CA ARG A 434 -12.10 -5.47 39.38
C ARG A 434 -13.54 -5.64 38.93
N PHE A 435 -13.73 -5.88 37.64
CA PHE A 435 -15.05 -6.24 37.12
C PHE A 435 -15.52 -7.60 37.63
N ILE A 436 -14.62 -8.59 37.66
CA ILE A 436 -14.95 -9.95 38.12
C ILE A 436 -13.93 -10.37 39.18
N LYS A 437 -14.41 -10.66 40.40
CA LYS A 437 -13.56 -11.17 41.48
C LYS A 437 -13.47 -12.69 41.35
N LYS A 438 -12.27 -13.21 41.03
CA LYS A 438 -11.94 -14.65 40.96
C LYS A 438 -13.02 -15.46 40.21
N PRO A 439 -13.15 -15.28 38.88
CA PRO A 439 -14.10 -16.07 38.09
C PRO A 439 -13.82 -17.56 38.27
N ASN A 440 -14.88 -18.36 38.34
CA ASN A 440 -14.81 -19.81 38.44
C ASN A 440 -15.85 -20.44 37.49
N PHE A 441 -15.70 -20.13 36.20
CA PHE A 441 -16.53 -20.71 35.15
C PHE A 441 -15.89 -21.98 34.63
N ASP A 442 -16.70 -22.98 34.30
CA ASP A 442 -16.25 -24.20 33.62
C ASP A 442 -16.44 -24.06 32.11
N PHE A 443 -15.42 -23.50 31.45
CA PHE A 443 -15.38 -23.31 30.01
C PHE A 443 -15.28 -24.63 29.25
N MET A 444 -14.66 -25.65 29.86
CA MET A 444 -14.46 -26.95 29.24
C MET A 444 -15.76 -27.74 29.13
N LYS A 445 -16.72 -27.54 30.05
CA LYS A 445 -18.05 -28.17 30.00
C LYS A 445 -18.88 -27.77 28.78
N VAL A 446 -18.78 -26.52 28.33
CA VAL A 446 -19.57 -25.98 27.20
C VAL A 446 -18.87 -26.10 25.84
N ARG A 447 -17.66 -26.67 25.79
CA ARG A 447 -16.85 -26.76 24.56
C ARG A 447 -17.57 -27.42 23.38
N ASN A 448 -18.41 -28.42 23.63
CA ASN A 448 -19.11 -29.13 22.56
C ASN A 448 -20.14 -28.22 21.88
N ILE A 449 -20.84 -27.39 22.66
CA ILE A 449 -21.76 -26.38 22.13
C ILE A 449 -20.96 -25.33 21.34
N ALA A 450 -19.83 -24.88 21.90
CA ALA A 450 -18.97 -23.91 21.24
C ALA A 450 -18.40 -24.43 19.90
N PHE A 451 -17.95 -25.69 19.84
CA PHE A 451 -17.51 -26.31 18.59
C PHE A 451 -18.63 -26.40 17.55
N THR A 452 -19.86 -26.70 17.96
CA THR A 452 -21.02 -26.72 17.03
C THR A 452 -21.30 -25.33 16.47
N VAL A 453 -21.35 -24.30 17.32
CA VAL A 453 -21.56 -22.90 16.87
C VAL A 453 -20.44 -22.46 15.94
N SER A 454 -19.19 -22.77 16.29
CA SER A 454 -18.00 -22.44 15.51
C SER A 454 -17.95 -23.16 14.17
N ALA A 455 -18.39 -24.43 14.11
CA ALA A 455 -18.51 -25.17 12.86
C ALA A 455 -19.53 -24.52 11.91
N ILE A 456 -20.64 -23.99 12.42
CA ILE A 456 -21.63 -23.24 11.62
C ILE A 456 -21.00 -21.95 11.08
N LEU A 457 -20.29 -21.19 11.92
CA LEU A 457 -19.60 -19.96 11.51
C LEU A 457 -18.56 -20.23 10.42
N VAL A 458 -17.75 -21.29 10.57
CA VAL A 458 -16.77 -21.71 9.57
C VAL A 458 -17.44 -22.15 8.29
N LEU A 459 -18.55 -22.91 8.37
CA LEU A 459 -19.29 -23.32 7.18
C LEU A 459 -19.81 -22.11 6.39
N MET A 460 -20.36 -21.11 7.07
CA MET A 460 -20.76 -19.85 6.42
C MET A 460 -19.58 -19.13 5.78
N GLY A 461 -18.43 -19.08 6.46
CA GLY A 461 -17.20 -18.52 5.92
C GLY A 461 -16.67 -19.28 4.69
N LEU A 462 -16.74 -20.61 4.69
CA LEU A 462 -16.35 -21.46 3.55
C LEU A 462 -17.28 -21.26 2.35
N VAL A 463 -18.60 -21.13 2.57
CA VAL A 463 -19.56 -20.81 1.52
C VAL A 463 -19.24 -19.44 0.91
N SER A 464 -19.03 -18.42 1.76
CA SER A 464 -18.60 -17.10 1.32
C SER A 464 -17.30 -17.16 0.50
N PHE A 465 -16.30 -17.90 0.97
CA PHE A 465 -15.03 -18.07 0.27
C PHE A 465 -15.21 -18.77 -1.08
N ALA A 466 -16.08 -19.78 -1.17
CA ALA A 466 -16.40 -20.46 -2.42
C ALA A 466 -17.10 -19.52 -3.43
N GLU A 467 -18.01 -18.65 -2.99
CA GLU A 467 -18.63 -17.64 -3.86
C GLU A 467 -17.64 -16.59 -4.35
N ILE A 468 -16.66 -16.19 -3.53
CA ILE A 468 -15.57 -15.31 -3.94
C ILE A 468 -14.76 -15.94 -5.07
N LEU A 469 -14.46 -17.24 -4.97
CA LEU A 469 -13.72 -17.97 -6.00
C LEU A 469 -14.53 -18.16 -7.29
N ARG A 470 -15.86 -18.33 -7.19
CA ARG A 470 -16.77 -18.41 -8.35
C ARG A 470 -17.00 -17.06 -9.02
N GLY A 471 -16.76 -15.97 -8.30
CA GLY A 471 -16.94 -14.59 -8.80
C GLY A 471 -18.33 -13.99 -8.54
N ASP A 472 -19.17 -14.69 -7.77
CA ASP A 472 -20.55 -14.29 -7.45
C ASP A 472 -20.65 -13.44 -6.18
N ALA A 473 -19.58 -13.38 -5.37
CA ALA A 473 -19.55 -12.57 -4.16
C ALA A 473 -19.62 -11.06 -4.47
N ASN A 474 -20.07 -10.28 -3.47
CA ASN A 474 -20.09 -8.81 -3.55
C ASN A 474 -18.67 -8.21 -3.47
N LEU A 475 -17.90 -8.39 -4.55
CA LEU A 475 -16.54 -7.90 -4.69
C LEU A 475 -16.54 -6.42 -5.07
N GLY A 476 -15.81 -5.62 -4.32
CA GLY A 476 -15.57 -4.23 -4.66
C GLY A 476 -14.73 -4.10 -5.94
N VAL A 477 -14.72 -2.90 -6.50
CA VAL A 477 -14.04 -2.58 -7.77
C VAL A 477 -12.56 -2.96 -7.76
N ASP A 478 -11.91 -2.99 -6.59
CA ASP A 478 -10.54 -3.45 -6.40
C ASP A 478 -10.31 -4.89 -6.88
N PHE A 479 -11.33 -5.76 -6.79
CA PHE A 479 -11.22 -7.18 -7.10
C PHE A 479 -12.10 -7.63 -8.28
N SER A 480 -13.22 -6.95 -8.53
CA SER A 480 -14.11 -7.22 -9.67
C SER A 480 -13.71 -6.45 -10.93
N GLY A 481 -13.06 -5.30 -10.79
CA GLY A 481 -12.83 -4.37 -11.89
C GLY A 481 -14.10 -3.63 -12.31
N GLY A 482 -13.92 -2.48 -12.96
CA GLY A 482 -14.99 -1.59 -13.39
C GLY A 482 -14.87 -0.18 -12.84
N ALA A 483 -15.97 0.56 -12.75
CA ALA A 483 -15.97 1.98 -12.40
C ALA A 483 -16.68 2.28 -11.07
N LEU A 484 -16.23 3.34 -10.42
CA LEU A 484 -16.82 3.93 -9.23
C LEU A 484 -16.98 5.44 -9.48
N LEU A 485 -18.22 5.90 -9.56
CA LEU A 485 -18.59 7.30 -9.70
C LEU A 485 -19.17 7.76 -8.36
N GLN A 486 -18.80 8.95 -7.90
CA GLN A 486 -19.34 9.57 -6.70
C GLN A 486 -20.00 10.88 -7.07
N TYR A 487 -21.27 11.02 -6.72
CA TYR A 487 -22.05 12.22 -6.92
C TYR A 487 -22.45 12.79 -5.56
N LYS A 488 -22.52 14.11 -5.47
CA LYS A 488 -23.11 14.83 -4.33
C LYS A 488 -24.37 15.55 -4.78
N ALA A 489 -25.47 15.27 -4.11
CA ALA A 489 -26.71 15.99 -4.27
C ALA A 489 -26.72 17.23 -3.36
N GLU A 490 -27.36 18.29 -3.84
CA GLU A 490 -27.63 19.49 -3.03
C GLU A 490 -28.77 19.25 -2.03
N LYS A 491 -29.70 18.34 -2.35
CA LYS A 491 -30.84 17.98 -1.50
C LYS A 491 -30.82 16.49 -1.10
N PRO A 492 -31.49 16.12 0.00
CA PRO A 492 -31.71 14.72 0.35
C PRO A 492 -32.43 13.97 -0.78
N PHE A 493 -32.01 12.73 -1.02
CA PHE A 493 -32.60 11.84 -2.02
C PHE A 493 -32.85 10.45 -1.41
N GLN A 494 -33.75 9.69 -2.04
CA GLN A 494 -34.05 8.31 -1.67
C GLN A 494 -33.38 7.35 -2.65
N LEU A 495 -32.57 6.43 -2.14
CA LEU A 495 -31.81 5.47 -2.96
C LEU A 495 -32.71 4.58 -3.82
N ASP A 496 -33.90 4.21 -3.33
CA ASP A 496 -34.81 3.32 -4.06
C ASP A 496 -35.41 3.98 -5.29
N GLN A 497 -35.66 5.29 -5.24
CA GLN A 497 -36.15 6.07 -6.39
C GLN A 497 -35.07 6.17 -7.47
N VAL A 498 -33.86 6.60 -7.08
CA VAL A 498 -32.69 6.63 -7.97
C VAL A 498 -32.43 5.25 -8.60
N ARG A 499 -32.58 4.17 -7.82
CA ARG A 499 -32.43 2.79 -8.32
C ARG A 499 -33.50 2.41 -9.34
N ALA A 500 -34.74 2.85 -9.15
CA ALA A 500 -35.81 2.64 -10.13
C ALA A 500 -35.50 3.37 -11.45
N ASP A 501 -35.00 4.61 -11.37
CA ASP A 501 -34.65 5.41 -12.54
C ASP A 501 -33.53 4.78 -13.37
N PHE A 502 -32.46 4.31 -12.72
CA PHE A 502 -31.39 3.58 -13.41
C PHE A 502 -31.88 2.28 -14.06
N LYS A 503 -32.80 1.55 -13.41
CA LYS A 503 -33.41 0.35 -14.01
C LYS A 503 -34.25 0.69 -15.24
N HIS A 504 -35.01 1.78 -15.20
CA HIS A 504 -35.87 2.21 -16.30
C HIS A 504 -35.06 2.67 -17.53
N GLU A 505 -33.92 3.32 -17.32
CA GLU A 505 -33.02 3.80 -18.38
C GLU A 505 -32.02 2.74 -18.89
N GLY A 506 -32.24 1.46 -18.55
CA GLY A 506 -31.46 0.34 -19.13
C GLY A 506 -30.18 -0.02 -18.37
N PHE A 507 -30.02 0.42 -17.12
CA PHE A 507 -28.87 0.10 -16.26
C PHE A 507 -29.24 -0.76 -15.03
N PRO A 508 -29.76 -1.99 -15.22
CA PRO A 508 -30.24 -2.82 -14.11
C PRO A 508 -29.13 -3.39 -13.22
N SER A 509 -27.89 -3.41 -13.71
CA SER A 509 -26.73 -4.06 -13.07
C SER A 509 -25.82 -3.11 -12.30
N ILE A 510 -26.21 -1.84 -12.17
CA ILE A 510 -25.45 -0.83 -11.41
C ILE A 510 -25.68 -1.01 -9.91
N ASP A 511 -24.59 -1.04 -9.16
CA ASP A 511 -24.60 -1.11 -7.71
C ASP A 511 -24.60 0.31 -7.13
N LEU A 512 -25.74 0.72 -6.58
CA LEU A 512 -25.97 2.05 -6.05
C LEU A 512 -25.90 2.02 -4.53
N GLN A 513 -25.05 2.88 -3.97
CA GLN A 513 -24.88 3.04 -2.53
C GLN A 513 -25.05 4.50 -2.13
N GLN A 514 -25.95 4.77 -1.19
CA GLN A 514 -26.08 6.08 -0.57
C GLN A 514 -25.14 6.18 0.64
N VAL A 515 -24.44 7.31 0.78
CA VAL A 515 -23.75 7.65 2.03
C VAL A 515 -24.71 8.43 2.92
N THR A 516 -25.22 7.75 3.94
CA THR A 516 -26.17 8.30 4.91
C THR A 516 -25.57 9.53 5.60
N GLY A 517 -26.30 10.65 5.61
CA GLY A 517 -25.87 11.90 6.24
C GLY A 517 -24.99 12.81 5.38
N GLU A 518 -24.57 12.39 4.18
CA GLU A 518 -23.69 13.19 3.31
C GLU A 518 -24.35 13.61 1.98
N ASN A 519 -25.60 13.21 1.73
CA ASN A 519 -26.28 13.39 0.43
C ASN A 519 -25.39 12.97 -0.75
N ARG A 520 -24.59 11.92 -0.57
CA ARG A 520 -23.71 11.37 -1.60
C ARG A 520 -24.25 10.06 -2.14
N LEU A 521 -24.18 9.91 -3.45
CA LEU A 521 -24.50 8.70 -4.19
C LEU A 521 -23.21 8.13 -4.77
N ILE A 522 -22.90 6.88 -4.44
CA ILE A 522 -21.83 6.11 -5.06
C ILE A 522 -22.46 5.17 -6.07
N VAL A 523 -22.04 5.28 -7.32
CA VAL A 523 -22.50 4.47 -8.44
C VAL A 523 -21.34 3.56 -8.85
N LYS A 524 -21.50 2.26 -8.63
CA LYS A 524 -20.49 1.25 -8.95
C LYS A 524 -20.96 0.43 -10.13
N ILE A 525 -20.05 0.28 -11.09
CA ILE A 525 -20.28 -0.45 -12.32
C ILE A 525 -19.27 -1.58 -12.30
N LYS A 526 -19.73 -2.78 -12.00
CA LYS A 526 -18.87 -3.97 -11.99
C LYS A 526 -18.76 -4.50 -13.41
N LYS A 527 -17.54 -4.79 -13.86
CA LYS A 527 -17.26 -5.51 -15.11
C LYS A 527 -17.78 -4.78 -16.38
N SER A 528 -16.99 -3.86 -16.91
CA SER A 528 -17.22 -3.24 -18.22
C SER A 528 -16.03 -3.52 -19.14
N GLU A 529 -16.25 -4.24 -20.24
CA GLU A 529 -15.29 -4.33 -21.35
C GLU A 529 -15.29 -3.06 -22.22
N GLU A 530 -16.29 -2.20 -22.04
CA GLU A 530 -16.39 -0.88 -22.67
C GLU A 530 -15.73 0.21 -21.82
N THR A 531 -15.06 1.13 -22.50
CA THR A 531 -14.41 2.30 -21.91
C THR A 531 -15.44 3.21 -21.24
N VAL A 532 -15.31 3.38 -19.92
CA VAL A 532 -16.28 4.01 -19.01
C VAL A 532 -16.60 5.47 -19.35
N GLY A 533 -15.82 6.15 -20.21
CA GLY A 533 -16.12 7.51 -20.67
C GLY A 533 -17.56 7.68 -21.15
N HIS A 534 -18.05 6.77 -21.99
CA HIS A 534 -19.43 6.79 -22.48
C HIS A 534 -20.47 6.47 -21.40
N LEU A 535 -20.08 5.67 -20.39
CA LEU A 535 -20.97 5.21 -19.35
C LEU A 535 -21.16 6.26 -18.25
N SER A 536 -20.12 7.04 -17.93
CA SER A 536 -20.18 8.17 -16.99
C SER A 536 -21.12 9.27 -17.48
N ASP A 537 -21.02 9.62 -18.77
CA ASP A 537 -21.92 10.60 -19.40
C ASP A 537 -23.36 10.11 -19.41
N ALA A 538 -23.58 8.83 -19.72
CA ALA A 538 -24.92 8.22 -19.68
C ALA A 538 -25.51 8.24 -18.26
N ILE A 539 -24.73 7.86 -17.24
CA ILE A 539 -25.16 7.85 -15.83
C ILE A 539 -25.45 9.26 -15.33
N THR A 540 -24.58 10.21 -15.66
CA THR A 540 -24.79 11.62 -15.34
C THR A 540 -26.04 12.14 -16.05
N GLY A 541 -26.29 11.72 -17.29
CA GLY A 541 -27.51 12.01 -18.04
C GLY A 541 -28.78 11.51 -17.34
N VAL A 542 -28.78 10.27 -16.84
CA VAL A 542 -29.91 9.72 -16.06
C VAL A 542 -30.21 10.57 -14.83
N LEU A 543 -29.18 10.92 -14.04
CA LEU A 543 -29.34 11.75 -12.85
C LEU A 543 -29.80 13.17 -13.19
N THR A 544 -29.30 13.76 -14.27
CA THR A 544 -29.67 15.12 -14.69
C THR A 544 -31.08 15.17 -15.28
N LYS A 545 -31.55 14.08 -15.90
CA LYS A 545 -32.88 13.97 -16.50
C LYS A 545 -33.96 13.67 -15.46
N ASN A 546 -33.73 12.67 -14.60
CA ASN A 546 -34.76 12.13 -13.70
C ASN A 546 -34.69 12.70 -12.28
N GLU A 547 -33.53 13.19 -11.84
CA GLU A 547 -33.28 13.73 -10.49
C GLU A 547 -32.74 15.18 -10.54
N ALA A 548 -33.18 15.95 -11.54
CA ALA A 548 -32.73 17.32 -11.79
C ALA A 548 -32.92 18.25 -10.56
N ASP A 549 -33.98 18.03 -9.78
CA ASP A 549 -34.33 18.83 -8.60
C ASP A 549 -33.39 18.60 -7.41
N LYS A 550 -32.63 17.49 -7.41
CA LYS A 550 -31.64 17.13 -6.38
C LYS A 550 -30.26 17.75 -6.61
N GLY A 551 -29.96 18.16 -7.85
CA GLY A 551 -28.71 18.83 -8.20
C GLY A 551 -27.47 17.96 -8.03
N PHE A 552 -27.50 16.72 -8.53
CA PHE A 552 -26.34 15.81 -8.47
C PHE A 552 -25.14 16.38 -9.23
N LYS A 553 -23.99 16.48 -8.55
CA LYS A 553 -22.70 16.90 -9.11
C LYS A 553 -21.70 15.76 -8.99
N LEU A 554 -21.07 15.38 -10.11
CA LEU A 554 -19.99 14.39 -10.11
C LEU A 554 -18.78 14.95 -9.35
N GLU A 555 -18.45 14.33 -8.23
CA GLU A 555 -17.35 14.69 -7.34
C GLU A 555 -16.09 13.89 -7.65
N SER A 556 -16.23 12.60 -7.99
CA SER A 556 -15.09 11.71 -8.25
C SER A 556 -15.49 10.59 -9.21
N GLN A 557 -14.53 10.18 -10.06
CA GLN A 557 -14.63 9.01 -10.93
C GLN A 557 -13.34 8.21 -10.83
N SER A 558 -13.46 6.91 -10.57
CA SER A 558 -12.36 5.95 -10.50
C SER A 558 -12.69 4.72 -11.34
N GLU A 559 -11.71 4.17 -12.04
CA GLU A 559 -11.84 2.95 -12.85
C GLU A 559 -10.69 1.98 -12.54
N ILE A 560 -10.99 0.70 -12.44
CA ILE A 560 -9.97 -0.32 -12.19
C ILE A 560 -10.12 -1.39 -13.28
N GLY A 561 -9.08 -1.52 -14.10
CA GLY A 561 -9.02 -2.54 -15.13
C GLY A 561 -8.97 -3.96 -14.55
N SER A 562 -9.60 -4.91 -15.23
CA SER A 562 -9.71 -6.31 -14.79
C SER A 562 -8.36 -6.99 -14.52
N SER A 563 -7.32 -6.66 -15.30
CA SER A 563 -5.94 -7.15 -15.09
C SER A 563 -5.33 -6.64 -13.80
N VAL A 564 -5.56 -5.36 -13.47
CA VAL A 564 -5.11 -4.73 -12.23
C VAL A 564 -5.85 -5.35 -11.05
N SER A 565 -7.17 -5.52 -11.15
CA SER A 565 -7.99 -6.14 -10.11
C SER A 565 -7.56 -7.59 -9.83
N ALA A 566 -7.24 -8.36 -10.88
CA ALA A 566 -6.72 -9.72 -10.71
C ALA A 566 -5.36 -9.73 -10.01
N ALA A 567 -4.45 -8.80 -10.36
CA ALA A 567 -3.17 -8.67 -9.69
C ALA A 567 -3.31 -8.27 -8.21
N LEU A 568 -4.21 -7.34 -7.90
CA LEU A 568 -4.51 -6.91 -6.52
C LEU A 568 -5.09 -8.05 -5.69
N ARG A 569 -6.05 -8.81 -6.24
CA ARG A 569 -6.63 -10.00 -5.61
C ARG A 569 -5.56 -11.05 -5.29
N ASN A 570 -4.69 -11.35 -6.25
CA ASN A 570 -3.63 -12.35 -6.06
C ASN A 570 -2.61 -11.90 -5.00
N LYS A 571 -2.23 -10.62 -4.99
CA LYS A 571 -1.35 -10.07 -3.95
C LYS A 571 -1.97 -10.13 -2.57
N ALA A 572 -3.27 -9.82 -2.45
CA ALA A 572 -4.01 -9.94 -1.21
C ALA A 572 -4.01 -11.39 -0.66
N ILE A 573 -4.27 -12.38 -1.52
CA ILE A 573 -4.22 -13.80 -1.14
C ILE A 573 -2.82 -14.21 -0.68
N GLN A 574 -1.78 -13.78 -1.41
CA GLN A 574 -0.39 -14.03 -1.04
C GLN A 574 -0.04 -13.41 0.32
N ALA A 575 -0.47 -12.18 0.58
CA ALA A 575 -0.24 -11.50 1.85
C ALA A 575 -0.86 -12.30 3.02
N ILE A 576 -2.09 -12.79 2.87
CA ILE A 576 -2.76 -13.62 3.88
C ILE A 576 -1.99 -14.91 4.13
N ALA A 577 -1.63 -15.64 3.07
CA ALA A 577 -0.94 -16.92 3.20
C ALA A 577 0.43 -16.76 3.88
N ILE A 578 1.21 -15.76 3.45
CA ILE A 578 2.55 -15.50 4.00
C ILE A 578 2.46 -15.03 5.46
N SER A 579 1.49 -14.18 5.79
CA SER A 579 1.23 -13.77 7.17
C SER A 579 0.92 -14.96 8.07
N LEU A 580 0.03 -15.86 7.64
CA LEU A 580 -0.37 -17.03 8.41
C LEU A 580 0.81 -18.00 8.61
N ILE A 581 1.59 -18.24 7.55
CA ILE A 581 2.81 -19.07 7.63
C ILE A 581 3.84 -18.44 8.57
N GLY A 582 4.07 -17.12 8.47
CA GLY A 582 5.01 -16.40 9.33
C GLY A 582 4.64 -16.51 10.81
N VAL A 583 3.36 -16.33 11.14
CA VAL A 583 2.83 -16.53 12.49
C VAL A 583 3.03 -17.98 12.94
N LEU A 584 2.67 -18.96 12.10
CA LEU A 584 2.79 -20.38 12.41
C LEU A 584 4.23 -20.77 12.75
N ILE A 585 5.18 -20.33 11.94
CA ILE A 585 6.61 -20.56 12.17
C ILE A 585 7.04 -19.95 13.51
N TYR A 586 6.65 -18.70 13.76
CA TYR A 586 6.97 -18.03 15.01
C TYR A 586 6.40 -18.79 16.22
N LEU A 587 5.13 -19.18 16.19
CA LEU A 587 4.49 -19.91 17.27
C LEU A 587 5.08 -21.32 17.46
N ALA A 588 5.48 -22.01 16.38
CA ALA A 588 6.12 -23.32 16.47
C ALA A 588 7.53 -23.26 17.06
N ILE A 589 8.24 -22.14 16.89
CA ILE A 589 9.55 -21.91 17.53
C ILE A 589 9.35 -21.52 19.00
N ARG A 590 8.34 -20.70 19.30
CA ARG A 590 8.12 -20.12 20.62
C ARG A 590 7.40 -21.07 21.58
N PHE A 591 6.46 -21.86 21.07
CA PHE A 591 5.60 -22.81 21.79
C PHE A 591 5.70 -24.20 21.14
N ASP A 592 5.19 -25.24 21.81
CA ASP A 592 5.08 -26.55 21.16
C ASP A 592 4.19 -26.45 19.92
N ILE A 593 4.47 -27.28 18.90
CA ILE A 593 3.75 -27.26 17.62
C ILE A 593 2.23 -27.41 17.77
N SER A 594 1.78 -28.07 18.85
CA SER A 594 0.36 -28.24 19.19
C SER A 594 -0.32 -26.90 19.52
N PHE A 595 0.37 -25.99 20.21
CA PHE A 595 -0.12 -24.63 20.47
C PHE A 595 -0.16 -23.84 19.16
N GLY A 596 0.90 -23.92 18.35
CA GLY A 596 0.93 -23.27 17.03
C GLY A 596 -0.25 -23.68 16.14
N LEU A 597 -0.54 -24.99 16.05
CA LEU A 597 -1.67 -25.52 15.27
C LEU A 597 -3.03 -25.11 15.84
N ALA A 598 -3.19 -25.10 17.17
CA ALA A 598 -4.44 -24.70 17.81
C ALA A 598 -4.73 -23.20 17.61
N ALA A 599 -3.71 -22.34 17.76
CA ALA A 599 -3.81 -20.92 17.44
C ALA A 599 -4.17 -20.71 15.97
N ALA A 600 -3.49 -21.39 15.05
CA ALA A 600 -3.77 -21.24 13.62
C ALA A 600 -5.20 -21.65 13.25
N ALA A 601 -5.69 -22.75 13.82
CA ALA A 601 -7.05 -23.21 13.60
C ALA A 601 -8.08 -22.19 14.13
N ALA A 602 -7.85 -21.61 15.30
CA ALA A 602 -8.71 -20.57 15.86
C ALA A 602 -8.66 -19.29 15.01
N THR A 603 -7.47 -18.83 14.61
CA THR A 603 -7.33 -17.66 13.75
C THR A 603 -7.98 -17.85 12.37
N PHE A 604 -7.83 -19.04 11.78
CA PHE A 604 -8.49 -19.39 10.53
C PHE A 604 -10.01 -19.40 10.69
N HIS A 605 -10.50 -19.97 11.79
CA HIS A 605 -11.91 -19.89 12.18
C HIS A 605 -12.38 -18.43 12.23
N ASP A 606 -11.64 -17.53 12.88
CA ASP A 606 -12.07 -16.15 13.09
C ASP A 606 -12.16 -15.36 11.80
N VAL A 607 -11.14 -15.49 10.94
CA VAL A 607 -11.13 -14.84 9.62
C VAL A 607 -12.29 -15.34 8.77
N LEU A 608 -12.56 -16.65 8.75
CA LEU A 608 -13.69 -17.21 8.01
C LEU A 608 -15.03 -16.78 8.59
N ALA A 609 -15.17 -16.78 9.91
CA ALA A 609 -16.41 -16.39 10.57
C ALA A 609 -16.77 -14.92 10.29
N VAL A 610 -15.80 -14.00 10.39
CA VAL A 610 -16.02 -12.60 10.03
C VAL A 610 -16.31 -12.44 8.54
N LEU A 611 -15.57 -13.13 7.67
CA LEU A 611 -15.83 -13.10 6.23
C LEU A 611 -17.26 -13.58 5.92
N GLY A 612 -17.69 -14.68 6.54
CA GLY A 612 -19.04 -15.24 6.39
C GLY A 612 -20.13 -14.29 6.87
N ILE A 613 -19.93 -13.61 8.01
CA ILE A 613 -20.87 -12.60 8.52
C ILE A 613 -20.93 -11.38 7.59
N CYS A 614 -19.78 -10.89 7.12
CA CYS A 614 -19.72 -9.80 6.15
C CYS A 614 -20.47 -10.16 4.86
N TRP A 615 -20.28 -11.38 4.37
CA TRP A 615 -20.96 -11.90 3.20
C TRP A 615 -22.48 -12.00 3.40
N LEU A 616 -22.93 -12.57 4.53
CA LEU A 616 -24.35 -12.68 4.88
C LEU A 616 -25.04 -11.31 4.96
N MET A 617 -24.30 -10.29 5.41
CA MET A 617 -24.78 -8.90 5.49
C MET A 617 -24.58 -8.12 4.19
N HIS A 618 -24.24 -8.80 3.09
CA HIS A 618 -23.95 -8.21 1.78
C HIS A 618 -22.92 -7.07 1.82
N LYS A 619 -21.97 -7.11 2.77
CA LYS A 619 -20.87 -6.14 2.83
C LYS A 619 -19.93 -6.34 1.66
N GLU A 620 -19.51 -5.23 1.08
CA GLU A 620 -18.57 -5.23 -0.04
C GLU A 620 -17.18 -5.68 0.41
N ILE A 621 -16.58 -6.59 -0.36
CA ILE A 621 -15.23 -7.09 -0.13
C ILE A 621 -14.27 -6.19 -0.89
N THR A 622 -13.60 -5.29 -0.15
CA THR A 622 -12.60 -4.34 -0.67
C THR A 622 -11.21 -4.67 -0.13
N LEU A 623 -10.17 -4.00 -0.64
CA LEU A 623 -8.83 -4.08 -0.07
C LEU A 623 -8.79 -3.71 1.42
N LEU A 624 -9.66 -2.80 1.84
CA LEU A 624 -9.82 -2.42 3.25
C LEU A 624 -10.40 -3.55 4.09
N LEU A 625 -11.40 -4.28 3.60
CA LEU A 625 -11.92 -5.44 4.32
C LEU A 625 -10.84 -6.52 4.49
N VAL A 626 -10.04 -6.79 3.46
CA VAL A 626 -8.91 -7.73 3.58
C VAL A 626 -7.90 -7.25 4.63
N THR A 627 -7.62 -5.95 4.67
CA THR A 627 -6.74 -5.35 5.68
C THR A 627 -7.32 -5.55 7.09
N ALA A 628 -8.62 -5.36 7.28
CA ALA A 628 -9.30 -5.63 8.55
C ALA A 628 -9.20 -7.11 8.95
N LEU A 629 -9.43 -8.05 8.03
CA LEU A 629 -9.34 -9.49 8.29
C LEU A 629 -7.91 -9.93 8.67
N LEU A 630 -6.88 -9.39 8.00
CA LEU A 630 -5.49 -9.68 8.36
C LEU A 630 -5.13 -9.09 9.73
N THR A 631 -5.54 -7.86 9.98
CA THR A 631 -5.34 -7.20 11.27
C THR A 631 -6.02 -7.96 12.41
N LEU A 632 -7.25 -8.43 12.17
CA LEU A 632 -7.98 -9.31 13.06
C LEU A 632 -7.19 -10.60 13.35
N ALA A 633 -6.58 -11.20 12.33
CA ALA A 633 -5.79 -12.42 12.52
C ALA A 633 -4.67 -12.17 13.55
N GLY A 634 -3.93 -11.05 13.42
CA GLY A 634 -2.93 -10.63 14.41
C GLY A 634 -3.52 -10.37 15.81
N TYR A 635 -4.66 -9.68 15.88
CA TYR A 635 -5.34 -9.39 17.14
C TYR A 635 -5.82 -10.66 17.87
N SER A 636 -6.49 -11.58 17.16
CA SER A 636 -6.97 -12.85 17.73
C SER A 636 -5.83 -13.71 18.29
N LEU A 637 -4.69 -13.71 17.57
CA LEU A 637 -3.50 -14.42 18.02
C LEU A 637 -2.93 -13.84 19.32
N ASN A 638 -2.97 -12.53 19.52
CA ASN A 638 -2.49 -11.90 20.75
C ASN A 638 -3.18 -12.50 21.99
N ASP A 639 -4.50 -12.62 21.98
CA ASP A 639 -5.23 -13.17 23.12
C ASP A 639 -4.95 -14.67 23.30
N SER A 640 -4.92 -15.44 22.21
CA SER A 640 -4.58 -16.88 22.23
C SER A 640 -3.17 -17.13 22.81
N VAL A 641 -2.17 -16.33 22.42
CA VAL A 641 -0.78 -16.44 22.91
C VAL A 641 -0.70 -16.23 24.42
N VAL A 642 -1.44 -15.26 24.97
CA VAL A 642 -1.43 -15.02 26.41
C VAL A 642 -2.15 -16.12 27.20
N VAL A 643 -3.27 -16.63 26.68
CA VAL A 643 -3.94 -17.80 27.29
C VAL A 643 -2.99 -19.01 27.29
N PHE A 644 -2.28 -19.24 26.18
CA PHE A 644 -1.32 -20.34 26.04
C PHE A 644 -0.11 -20.21 26.95
N ASP A 645 0.44 -19.01 27.08
CA ASP A 645 1.51 -18.73 28.03
C ASP A 645 1.05 -19.03 29.47
N ARG A 646 -0.18 -18.68 29.84
CA ARG A 646 -0.72 -19.02 31.16
C ARG A 646 -0.96 -20.52 31.36
N ILE A 647 -1.45 -21.22 30.34
CA ILE A 647 -1.60 -22.69 30.36
C ILE A 647 -0.24 -23.35 30.57
N ARG A 648 0.80 -22.88 29.88
CA ARG A 648 2.17 -23.36 30.03
C ARG A 648 2.70 -23.09 31.43
N GLU A 649 2.52 -21.88 31.95
CA GLU A 649 2.94 -21.50 33.31
C GLU A 649 2.28 -22.39 34.38
N ASN A 650 0.96 -22.60 34.28
CA ASN A 650 0.24 -23.44 35.25
C ASN A 650 0.61 -24.92 35.14
N ARG A 651 0.86 -25.43 33.94
CA ARG A 651 1.35 -26.80 33.73
C ARG A 651 2.75 -27.03 34.32
N GLN A 652 3.60 -26.00 34.36
CA GLN A 652 4.90 -26.08 35.02
C GLN A 652 4.79 -26.06 36.55
N LYS A 653 3.80 -25.35 37.10
CA LYS A 653 3.55 -25.28 38.55
C LYS A 653 2.91 -26.55 39.10
N ASP A 654 2.04 -27.17 38.33
CA ASP A 654 1.33 -28.40 38.71
C ASP A 654 1.36 -29.41 37.53
N PRO A 655 2.45 -30.19 37.40
CA PRO A 655 2.61 -31.14 36.29
C PRO A 655 1.63 -32.33 36.32
N ASP A 656 1.10 -32.66 37.50
CA ASP A 656 0.26 -33.84 37.74
C ASP A 656 -1.25 -33.54 37.57
N ALA A 657 -1.64 -32.26 37.56
CA ALA A 657 -3.02 -31.87 37.33
C ALA A 657 -3.53 -32.24 35.93
N ASP A 658 -4.82 -32.58 35.85
CA ASP A 658 -5.48 -32.87 34.58
C ASP A 658 -5.47 -31.65 33.64
N LEU A 659 -5.22 -31.90 32.35
CA LEU A 659 -5.08 -30.85 31.35
C LEU A 659 -6.35 -30.01 31.22
N PHE A 660 -7.54 -30.56 31.43
CA PHE A 660 -8.78 -29.78 31.40
C PHE A 660 -8.85 -28.81 32.56
N SER A 661 -8.46 -29.25 33.77
CA SER A 661 -8.41 -28.40 34.96
C SER A 661 -7.40 -27.27 34.78
N ILE A 662 -6.22 -27.57 34.24
CA ILE A 662 -5.17 -26.58 33.95
C ILE A 662 -5.70 -25.54 32.95
N ILE A 663 -6.31 -25.99 31.83
CA ILE A 663 -6.86 -25.09 30.82
C ILE A 663 -7.95 -24.21 31.44
N ASN A 664 -8.90 -24.80 32.15
CA ASN A 664 -10.01 -24.06 32.74
C ASN A 664 -9.54 -23.01 33.75
N THR A 665 -8.60 -23.37 34.62
CA THR A 665 -8.00 -22.46 35.60
C THR A 665 -7.25 -21.33 34.92
N SER A 666 -6.50 -21.64 33.86
CA SER A 666 -5.72 -20.65 33.11
C SER A 666 -6.62 -19.62 32.43
N ILE A 667 -7.72 -20.08 31.79
CA ILE A 667 -8.71 -19.19 31.16
C ILE A 667 -9.34 -18.25 32.20
N ASN A 668 -9.77 -18.78 33.35
CA ASN A 668 -10.35 -17.94 34.42
C ASN A 668 -9.37 -16.86 34.91
N GLN A 669 -8.08 -17.19 35.01
CA GLN A 669 -7.06 -16.25 35.47
C GLN A 669 -6.81 -15.10 34.48
N VAL A 670 -6.89 -15.35 33.18
CA VAL A 670 -6.65 -14.33 32.15
C VAL A 670 -7.93 -13.62 31.68
N LEU A 671 -9.11 -14.14 32.00
CA LEU A 671 -10.41 -13.60 31.56
C LEU A 671 -10.57 -12.10 31.83
N GLY A 672 -10.17 -11.64 33.03
CA GLY A 672 -10.26 -10.23 33.39
C GLY A 672 -9.44 -9.33 32.46
N ARG A 673 -8.25 -9.79 32.06
CA ARG A 673 -7.40 -9.11 31.09
C ARG A 673 -8.07 -9.10 29.71
N SER A 674 -8.44 -10.27 29.19
CA SER A 674 -9.02 -10.41 27.84
C SER A 674 -10.29 -9.57 27.64
N ILE A 675 -11.14 -9.46 28.67
CA ILE A 675 -12.32 -8.59 28.63
C ILE A 675 -11.91 -7.12 28.53
N VAL A 676 -10.96 -6.68 29.36
CA VAL A 676 -10.53 -5.27 29.40
C VAL A 676 -9.85 -4.86 28.09
N THR A 677 -9.00 -5.72 27.52
CA THR A 677 -8.27 -5.45 26.28
C THR A 677 -9.21 -5.41 25.07
N SER A 678 -10.18 -6.32 25.03
CA SER A 678 -11.22 -6.30 23.99
C SER A 678 -12.16 -5.13 24.15
N LEU A 679 -12.47 -4.72 25.37
CA LEU A 679 -13.29 -3.53 25.62
C LEU A 679 -12.57 -2.25 25.17
N THR A 680 -11.32 -2.02 25.56
CA THR A 680 -10.59 -0.79 25.17
C THR A 680 -10.44 -0.68 23.65
N THR A 681 -10.14 -1.79 22.97
CA THR A 681 -10.06 -1.82 21.51
C THR A 681 -11.43 -1.60 20.87
N ALA A 682 -12.49 -2.21 21.41
CA ALA A 682 -13.86 -2.03 20.93
C ALA A 682 -14.36 -0.60 21.11
N LEU A 683 -14.05 0.09 22.23
CA LEU A 683 -14.46 1.49 22.45
C LEU A 683 -13.97 2.40 21.31
N VAL A 684 -12.72 2.24 20.90
CA VAL A 684 -12.14 3.01 19.81
C VAL A 684 -12.81 2.67 18.47
N LEU A 685 -13.03 1.39 18.19
CA LEU A 685 -13.65 0.97 16.94
C LEU A 685 -15.14 1.32 16.86
N VAL A 686 -15.86 1.34 17.98
CA VAL A 686 -17.25 1.83 18.07
C VAL A 686 -17.30 3.31 17.71
N ALA A 687 -16.38 4.12 18.24
CA ALA A 687 -16.26 5.52 17.85
C ALA A 687 -15.98 5.66 16.34
N LEU A 688 -15.08 4.84 15.81
CA LEU A 688 -14.76 4.81 14.38
C LEU A 688 -15.93 4.33 13.51
N PHE A 689 -16.76 3.42 14.01
CA PHE A 689 -17.91 2.89 13.31
C PHE A 689 -19.05 3.91 13.20
N PHE A 690 -19.37 4.60 14.29
CA PHE A 690 -20.48 5.57 14.31
C PHE A 690 -20.10 6.96 13.78
N PHE A 691 -18.86 7.40 13.99
CA PHE A 691 -18.42 8.76 13.65
C PHE A 691 -17.36 8.79 12.54
N GLY A 692 -16.86 7.64 12.11
CA GLY A 692 -15.92 7.56 10.99
C GLY A 692 -16.60 7.84 9.65
N GLY A 693 -15.81 8.24 8.66
CA GLY A 693 -16.30 8.40 7.29
C GLY A 693 -16.75 7.08 6.67
N SER A 694 -17.58 7.16 5.63
CA SER A 694 -18.16 5.99 4.94
C SER A 694 -17.12 4.99 4.43
N ALA A 695 -15.94 5.48 4.04
CA ALA A 695 -14.84 4.65 3.54
C ALA A 695 -14.24 3.69 4.58
N ILE A 696 -14.34 3.96 5.89
CA ILE A 696 -13.78 3.12 6.96
C ILE A 696 -14.85 2.35 7.74
N HIS A 697 -16.13 2.52 7.42
CA HIS A 697 -17.24 1.89 8.15
C HIS A 697 -17.23 0.36 8.03
N THR A 698 -17.03 -0.19 6.81
CA THR A 698 -16.93 -1.65 6.62
C THR A 698 -15.70 -2.22 7.32
N PHE A 699 -14.60 -1.45 7.34
CA PHE A 699 -13.37 -1.80 8.03
C PHE A 699 -13.59 -1.89 9.56
N SER A 700 -14.17 -0.86 10.18
CA SER A 700 -14.43 -0.84 11.62
C SER A 700 -15.47 -1.89 12.02
N PHE A 701 -16.50 -2.12 11.19
CA PHE A 701 -17.47 -3.19 11.38
C PHE A 701 -16.80 -4.57 11.47
N ALA A 702 -15.96 -4.91 10.48
CA ALA A 702 -15.30 -6.20 10.42
C ALA A 702 -14.37 -6.42 11.63
N LEU A 703 -13.64 -5.38 12.06
CA LEU A 703 -12.81 -5.47 13.26
C LEU A 703 -13.62 -5.59 14.55
N LEU A 704 -14.75 -4.90 14.70
CA LEU A 704 -15.62 -5.03 15.88
C LEU A 704 -16.14 -6.45 16.06
N ILE A 705 -16.71 -7.02 14.99
CA ILE A 705 -17.16 -8.42 14.99
C ILE A 705 -15.97 -9.36 15.21
N GLY A 706 -14.85 -9.06 14.57
CA GLY A 706 -13.62 -9.81 14.72
C GLY A 706 -13.10 -9.88 16.16
N ILE A 707 -13.08 -8.76 16.89
CA ILE A 707 -12.63 -8.75 18.30
C ILE A 707 -13.52 -9.64 19.16
N ILE A 708 -14.83 -9.60 18.94
CA ILE A 708 -15.79 -10.44 19.66
C ILE A 708 -15.51 -11.92 19.36
N ILE A 709 -15.38 -12.28 18.08
CA ILE A 709 -15.13 -13.65 17.64
C ILE A 709 -13.76 -14.14 18.09
N GLY A 710 -12.72 -13.32 18.01
CA GLY A 710 -11.36 -13.67 18.42
C GLY A 710 -11.22 -13.87 19.93
N THR A 711 -11.90 -13.04 20.74
CA THR A 711 -11.95 -13.24 22.20
C THR A 711 -12.73 -14.52 22.55
N TYR A 712 -13.78 -14.81 21.78
CA TYR A 712 -14.52 -16.06 21.93
C TYR A 712 -13.68 -17.27 21.52
N SER A 713 -12.96 -17.20 20.40
CA SER A 713 -12.21 -18.34 19.88
C SER A 713 -10.98 -18.66 20.71
N SER A 714 -10.28 -17.67 21.28
CA SER A 714 -9.12 -17.89 22.17
C SER A 714 -9.52 -18.76 23.38
N VAL A 715 -10.71 -18.49 23.94
CA VAL A 715 -11.26 -19.17 25.12
C VAL A 715 -11.90 -20.51 24.77
N PHE A 716 -12.80 -20.52 23.78
CA PHE A 716 -13.69 -21.67 23.53
C PHE A 716 -13.22 -22.60 22.41
N ILE A 717 -12.24 -22.18 21.60
CA ILE A 717 -11.75 -22.96 20.45
C ILE A 717 -10.26 -23.28 20.61
N ALA A 718 -9.39 -22.27 20.61
CA ALA A 718 -7.94 -22.44 20.68
C ALA A 718 -7.52 -23.28 21.90
N SER A 719 -8.05 -22.94 23.08
CA SER A 719 -7.69 -23.62 24.33
C SER A 719 -8.21 -25.07 24.39
N PRO A 720 -9.49 -25.37 24.11
CA PRO A 720 -9.96 -26.75 24.10
C PRO A 720 -9.34 -27.64 23.00
N LEU A 721 -8.93 -27.07 21.86
CA LEU A 721 -8.26 -27.83 20.78
C LEU A 721 -6.96 -28.52 21.27
N LEU A 722 -6.29 -27.98 22.29
CA LEU A 722 -5.11 -28.60 22.90
C LEU A 722 -5.40 -29.97 23.52
N THR A 723 -6.66 -30.25 23.91
CA THR A 723 -7.06 -31.53 24.50
C THR A 723 -7.27 -32.65 23.48
N ILE A 724 -7.41 -32.32 22.18
CA ILE A 724 -7.75 -33.29 21.13
C ILE A 724 -6.58 -34.22 20.79
N LYS A 725 -5.34 -33.84 21.13
CA LYS A 725 -4.12 -34.59 20.74
C LYS A 725 -3.60 -35.61 21.77
N LYS A 726 -4.34 -35.93 22.84
CA LYS A 726 -3.99 -37.01 23.80
C LYS A 726 -4.74 -38.33 23.51
N LYS A 727 -4.81 -38.74 22.25
CA LYS A 727 -5.11 -40.13 21.85
C LYS A 727 -3.99 -40.59 20.91
N GLY A 728 -2.92 -41.10 21.49
CA GLY A 728 -1.74 -41.63 20.82
C GLY A 728 -0.85 -42.26 21.86
#